data_AF-A0A6N6W982-F1
#
_entry.id   AF-A0A6N6W982-F1
#
_cell.length_a   1.000
_cell.length_b   1.000
_cell.length_c   1.000
_cell.angle_alpha   90.00
_cell.angle_beta   90.00
_cell.angle_gamma   90.00
#
_symmetry.space_group_name_H-M   'P 1'
#
loop_
_entity.id
_entity.type
_entity.pdbx_description
1 polymer ?
#
loop_
_entity_poly.entity_id
_entity_poly.type
_entity_poly.pdbx_seq_one_letter_code
_entity_poly.pdbx_strand_id
1 'polypeptide(L)'
;MCLNTGFAGGPVSVKNSTSKELLARYKVPGHQIYVLGTFDAGVTVLDQQARALNLIWSLVEERTVLSRVAPRKDLAKPRAERIAIIGGGFAGLTAAAGLLRKDVEADITIFEQRDTLLPLQQGSDSRWLHPHIYDWPAVGSLSGAALLPVLNWTAARASDVVVQILGEWKKAYHDWHEQSKRKLRLYCNARHVQVHEIGSDRDGLRIEWVGEQRDPQDGIAAYAPDARHGVPRHQSVNTGSSESFDIVILAVGFGTERDTPQSYWRNETYAQPSLDSQRHTFVVSGQGDGAMMDLLRLRVSQFRQDRILGELFSGERALIDELRRVQSEHTGPDAKQGLFDALETVSSSHRVAFEAVRARMSQRLRRDTEVILSLQVKKFSELFDPATRRISFQNRVLVYLLYKCGGFFPSSRGTDCLEKENEVSEERVVRRHGTRRDEVLKSVLSPHLYDVIEQMQAKHDGGYFLQPHIPNWTGGYFGFPGRADDAKRLPEGTKSAWKKEYLPGPTALMATAFCASLAGALRHGHNPSRRLRVTLHRVASFGGQEVLQQACNYQGVALERKDESGIGRTFPIHMGTIGLAFYTRRVIRSLPSVDPGKLHAYMSSPSRRLRESTRLMSTKVRFVIAIPILEPTDPGLHSPPSAVAGVIYIDSEADDFFIDDGSLKGIVWMAKGFLDGLQALGKTPLERLSNLAPPVRSSSQVETSSIERDPFDAAAREVLEEVGTVEPPVTAGPFQLNFDYSEFVVQED
;
A
#
# COMPACT_ATOMS: atom_id res chain seq x y z
N MET A 1 -11.89 39.38 12.15
CA MET A 1 -12.03 38.09 12.89
C MET A 1 -12.61 37.07 11.92
N CYS A 2 -11.77 36.42 11.12
CA CYS A 2 -12.18 35.26 10.34
C CYS A 2 -11.96 34.04 11.22
N LEU A 3 -13.01 33.26 11.49
CA LEU A 3 -12.91 31.99 12.20
C LEU A 3 -12.01 31.08 11.37
N ASN A 4 -10.80 30.90 11.89
CA ASN A 4 -9.78 30.03 11.36
C ASN A 4 -10.20 28.60 11.70
N THR A 5 -11.15 28.02 10.96
CA THR A 5 -11.49 26.59 11.06
C THR A 5 -10.39 25.79 10.34
N GLY A 6 -9.19 25.84 10.91
CA GLY A 6 -8.12 24.94 10.54
C GLY A 6 -8.58 23.52 10.86
N PHE A 7 -8.87 22.73 9.84
CA PHE A 7 -9.22 21.31 9.97
C PHE A 7 -8.26 20.63 10.97
N ALA A 8 -8.77 20.28 12.14
CA ALA A 8 -8.08 19.53 13.18
C ALA A 8 -8.14 18.02 12.84
N GLY A 9 -7.68 17.64 11.65
CA GLY A 9 -7.52 16.25 11.30
C GLY A 9 -6.32 15.67 12.05
N GLY A 10 -6.55 14.77 12.99
CA GLY A 10 -5.52 13.88 13.55
C GLY A 10 -5.60 12.49 12.91
N PRO A 11 -4.56 11.65 13.02
CA PRO A 11 -4.66 10.26 12.58
C PRO A 11 -5.72 9.53 13.42
N VAL A 12 -6.75 9.01 12.76
CA VAL A 12 -7.70 8.06 13.37
C VAL A 12 -7.05 6.69 13.38
N SER A 13 -6.43 6.35 14.50
CA SER A 13 -6.10 4.96 14.81
C SER A 13 -7.31 4.35 15.50
N VAL A 14 -8.21 3.74 14.74
CA VAL A 14 -9.21 2.84 15.33
C VAL A 14 -8.76 1.44 14.96
N LYS A 15 -8.17 0.77 15.94
CA LYS A 15 -7.94 -0.67 15.87
C LYS A 15 -9.29 -1.37 15.68
N ASN A 16 -9.37 -2.30 14.72
CA ASN A 16 -10.47 -3.25 14.56
C ASN A 16 -11.86 -2.62 14.38
N SER A 17 -12.01 -1.62 13.52
CA SER A 17 -13.34 -1.17 13.11
C SER A 17 -14.04 -2.26 12.31
N THR A 18 -15.26 -2.60 12.69
CA THR A 18 -16.13 -3.43 11.86
C THR A 18 -16.41 -2.74 10.53
N SER A 19 -16.76 -3.50 9.49
CA SER A 19 -17.15 -2.95 8.18
C SER A 19 -18.26 -1.90 8.30
N LYS A 20 -19.20 -2.11 9.22
CA LYS A 20 -20.31 -1.21 9.55
C LYS A 20 -19.86 0.10 10.19
N GLU A 21 -19.03 0.04 11.24
CA GLU A 21 -18.50 1.24 11.92
C GLU A 21 -17.64 2.07 10.97
N LEU A 22 -16.84 1.38 10.15
CA LEU A 22 -16.00 2.04 9.17
C LEU A 22 -16.85 2.72 8.11
N LEU A 23 -17.88 2.05 7.56
CA LEU A 23 -18.79 2.62 6.55
C LEU A 23 -19.47 3.91 7.04
N ALA A 24 -19.87 3.95 8.31
CA ALA A 24 -20.53 5.10 8.91
C ALA A 24 -19.67 6.37 8.88
N ARG A 25 -18.33 6.25 8.93
CA ARG A 25 -17.40 7.39 8.85
C ARG A 25 -17.29 8.00 7.45
N TYR A 26 -17.67 7.26 6.42
CA TYR A 26 -17.70 7.78 5.05
C TYR A 26 -19.07 8.37 4.70
N LYS A 27 -20.13 7.83 5.30
CA LYS A 27 -21.51 8.10 4.89
C LYS A 27 -22.02 9.46 5.36
N VAL A 28 -22.62 10.22 4.46
CA VAL A 28 -23.42 11.42 4.79
C VAL A 28 -24.76 10.96 5.38
N PRO A 29 -25.16 11.43 6.57
CA PRO A 29 -26.42 10.99 7.18
C PRO A 29 -27.62 11.24 6.28
N GLY A 30 -28.55 10.27 6.23
CA GLY A 30 -29.77 10.35 5.42
C GLY A 30 -29.59 10.09 3.93
N HIS A 31 -28.36 10.08 3.40
CA HIS A 31 -28.11 9.96 1.96
C HIS A 31 -27.13 8.85 1.63
N GLN A 32 -27.23 8.28 0.42
CA GLN A 32 -26.23 7.33 -0.11
C GLN A 32 -25.04 8.05 -0.74
N ILE A 33 -24.50 9.03 -0.01
CA ILE A 33 -23.32 9.82 -0.37
C ILE A 33 -22.18 9.42 0.56
N TYR A 34 -21.00 9.17 0.00
CA TYR A 34 -19.82 8.75 0.73
C TYR A 34 -18.67 9.73 0.48
N VAL A 35 -18.22 10.43 1.53
CA VAL A 35 -17.05 11.31 1.46
C VAL A 35 -15.79 10.47 1.58
N LEU A 36 -14.82 10.65 0.68
CA LEU A 36 -13.58 9.88 0.66
C LEU A 36 -12.37 10.79 0.82
N GLY A 37 -11.72 10.73 1.99
CA GLY A 37 -10.42 11.36 2.24
C GLY A 37 -10.40 12.89 2.33
N THR A 38 -11.56 13.55 2.21
CA THR A 38 -11.63 15.02 2.07
C THR A 38 -11.18 15.76 3.33
N PHE A 39 -11.54 15.25 4.50
CA PHE A 39 -11.31 15.93 5.79
C PHE A 39 -10.07 15.46 6.53
N ASP A 40 -9.38 14.45 6.00
CA ASP A 40 -8.18 13.92 6.63
C ASP A 40 -6.96 14.85 6.46
N ALA A 41 -6.14 14.91 7.51
CA ALA A 41 -4.80 15.49 7.48
C ALA A 41 -3.75 14.42 7.15
N GLY A 42 -2.57 14.83 6.66
CA GLY A 42 -1.49 13.90 6.30
C GLY A 42 -1.89 13.03 5.10
N VAL A 43 -1.85 13.62 3.91
CA VAL A 43 -2.46 13.02 2.71
C VAL A 43 -1.37 12.50 1.78
N THR A 44 -0.82 11.33 2.12
CA THR A 44 0.03 10.60 1.18
C THR A 44 -0.83 9.92 0.12
N VAL A 45 -0.21 9.55 -1.01
CA VAL A 45 -0.90 8.79 -2.06
C VAL A 45 -1.38 7.44 -1.52
N LEU A 46 -0.52 6.72 -0.80
CA LEU A 46 -0.85 5.43 -0.19
C LEU A 46 -2.07 5.53 0.74
N ASP A 47 -2.11 6.55 1.60
CA ASP A 47 -3.20 6.70 2.58
C ASP A 47 -4.54 6.99 1.90
N GLN A 48 -4.54 7.71 0.78
CA GLN A 48 -5.75 7.95 -0.01
C GLN A 48 -6.25 6.67 -0.68
N GLN A 49 -5.34 5.85 -1.21
CA GLN A 49 -5.70 4.55 -1.78
C GLN A 49 -6.20 3.58 -0.70
N ALA A 50 -5.57 3.56 0.47
CA ALA A 50 -5.99 2.71 1.58
C ALA A 50 -7.39 3.08 2.11
N ARG A 51 -7.71 4.37 2.25
CA ARG A 51 -9.06 4.84 2.57
C ARG A 51 -10.08 4.44 1.50
N ALA A 52 -9.70 4.55 0.22
CA ALA A 52 -10.58 4.14 -0.89
C ALA A 52 -10.92 2.65 -0.83
N LEU A 53 -9.91 1.80 -0.64
CA LEU A 53 -10.11 0.35 -0.50
C LEU A 53 -10.88 -0.01 0.78
N ASN A 54 -10.65 0.69 1.88
CA ASN A 54 -11.43 0.55 3.12
C ASN A 54 -12.92 0.82 2.87
N LEU A 55 -13.25 1.90 2.16
CA LEU A 55 -14.63 2.21 1.76
C LEU A 55 -15.24 1.08 0.91
N ILE A 56 -14.52 0.60 -0.11
CA ILE A 56 -15.05 -0.46 -0.98
C ILE A 56 -15.27 -1.77 -0.21
N TRP A 57 -14.31 -2.16 0.62
CA TRP A 57 -14.45 -3.31 1.52
C TRP A 57 -15.72 -3.19 2.36
N SER A 58 -15.92 -2.04 3.02
CA SER A 58 -17.10 -1.77 3.84
C SER A 58 -18.41 -1.81 3.03
N LEU A 59 -18.47 -1.18 1.84
CA LEU A 59 -19.66 -1.17 0.99
C LEU A 59 -20.11 -2.58 0.58
N VAL A 60 -19.13 -3.45 0.27
CA VAL A 60 -19.38 -4.82 -0.17
C VAL A 60 -19.76 -5.72 1.00
N GLU A 61 -19.02 -5.68 2.11
CA GLU A 61 -19.33 -6.51 3.30
C GLU A 61 -20.69 -6.16 3.90
N GLU A 62 -21.05 -4.88 3.97
CA GLU A 62 -22.35 -4.41 4.46
C GLU A 62 -23.49 -4.55 3.43
N ARG A 63 -23.23 -5.14 2.25
CA ARG A 63 -24.21 -5.31 1.17
C ARG A 63 -24.89 -4.02 0.72
N THR A 64 -24.21 -2.89 0.89
CA THR A 64 -24.66 -1.61 0.31
C THR A 64 -24.51 -1.65 -1.20
N VAL A 65 -23.43 -2.28 -1.68
CA VAL A 65 -23.22 -2.60 -3.09
C VAL A 65 -23.17 -4.12 -3.22
N LEU A 66 -24.00 -4.68 -4.10
CA LEU A 66 -24.03 -6.11 -4.35
C LEU A 66 -23.01 -6.49 -5.43
N SER A 67 -22.47 -7.70 -5.34
CA SER A 67 -21.68 -8.32 -6.41
C SER A 67 -22.54 -9.29 -7.22
N ARG A 68 -22.15 -9.55 -8.48
CA ARG A 68 -22.81 -10.55 -9.35
C ARG A 68 -22.85 -11.97 -8.76
N VAL A 69 -21.98 -12.25 -7.79
CA VAL A 69 -21.90 -13.55 -7.12
C VAL A 69 -22.84 -13.65 -5.91
N ALA A 70 -23.55 -12.56 -5.57
CA ALA A 70 -24.56 -12.55 -4.54
C ALA A 70 -25.75 -13.46 -4.93
N PRO A 71 -26.47 -14.03 -3.94
CA PRO A 71 -27.66 -14.85 -4.22
C PRO A 71 -28.67 -14.12 -5.10
N ARG A 72 -29.23 -14.80 -6.13
CA ARG A 72 -30.20 -14.20 -7.08
C ARG A 72 -31.39 -13.51 -6.41
N LYS A 73 -31.84 -14.01 -5.25
CA LYS A 73 -32.91 -13.41 -4.46
C LYS A 73 -32.59 -11.98 -3.97
N ASP A 74 -31.32 -11.66 -3.79
CA ASP A 74 -30.84 -10.35 -3.33
C ASP A 74 -30.63 -9.41 -4.54
N LEU A 75 -30.48 -9.96 -5.75
CA LEU A 75 -30.30 -9.23 -7.02
C LEU A 75 -31.63 -8.80 -7.68
N ALA A 76 -32.76 -8.90 -6.97
CA ALA A 76 -34.11 -8.68 -7.51
C ALA A 76 -34.45 -7.21 -7.86
N LYS A 77 -33.45 -6.34 -8.05
CA LYS A 77 -33.68 -4.95 -8.45
C LYS A 77 -34.04 -4.89 -9.95
N PRO A 78 -35.02 -4.05 -10.34
CA PRO A 78 -35.48 -3.94 -11.73
C PRO A 78 -34.43 -3.36 -12.68
N ARG A 79 -33.41 -2.67 -12.14
CA ARG A 79 -32.27 -2.15 -12.89
C ARG A 79 -30.97 -2.32 -12.10
N ALA A 80 -29.84 -2.26 -12.80
CA ALA A 80 -28.52 -2.15 -12.18
C ALA A 80 -28.45 -0.93 -11.26
N GLU A 81 -27.71 -1.07 -10.17
CA GLU A 81 -27.32 0.08 -9.36
C GLU A 81 -26.43 1.01 -10.19
N ARG A 82 -26.53 2.30 -9.95
CA ARG A 82 -25.69 3.33 -10.59
C ARG A 82 -24.86 4.01 -9.52
N ILE A 83 -23.54 3.92 -9.68
CA ILE A 83 -22.56 4.51 -8.78
C ILE A 83 -21.85 5.65 -9.50
N ALA A 84 -21.87 6.85 -8.91
CA ALA A 84 -21.05 7.97 -9.36
C ALA A 84 -19.82 8.11 -8.48
N ILE A 85 -18.68 8.40 -9.09
CA ILE A 85 -17.43 8.75 -8.41
C ILE A 85 -17.00 10.12 -8.91
N ILE A 86 -16.94 11.10 -8.01
CA ILE A 86 -16.56 12.48 -8.33
C ILE A 86 -15.10 12.69 -7.92
N GLY A 87 -14.22 12.74 -8.91
CA GLY A 87 -12.77 12.85 -8.79
C GLY A 87 -12.04 11.67 -9.45
N GLY A 88 -11.24 11.95 -10.48
CA GLY A 88 -10.37 10.99 -11.20
C GLY A 88 -8.93 10.97 -10.69
N GLY A 89 -8.70 11.34 -9.42
CA GLY A 89 -7.41 11.24 -8.74
C GLY A 89 -7.16 9.85 -8.13
N PHE A 90 -6.08 9.71 -7.34
CA PHE A 90 -5.68 8.42 -6.74
C PHE A 90 -6.81 7.75 -5.95
N ALA A 91 -7.54 8.51 -5.12
CA ALA A 91 -8.62 7.97 -4.30
C ALA A 91 -9.80 7.45 -5.15
N GLY A 92 -10.28 8.27 -6.08
CA GLY A 92 -11.44 7.92 -6.92
C GLY A 92 -11.15 6.78 -7.89
N LEU A 93 -9.99 6.78 -8.55
CA LEU A 93 -9.57 5.65 -9.39
C LEU A 93 -9.38 4.36 -8.58
N THR A 94 -8.83 4.45 -7.37
CA THR A 94 -8.68 3.27 -6.50
C THR A 94 -10.04 2.75 -6.03
N ALA A 95 -10.99 3.62 -5.68
CA ALA A 95 -12.35 3.23 -5.36
C ALA A 95 -13.03 2.53 -6.55
N ALA A 96 -12.92 3.11 -7.75
CA ALA A 96 -13.42 2.50 -8.97
C ALA A 96 -12.78 1.12 -9.21
N ALA A 97 -11.45 1.02 -9.19
CA ALA A 97 -10.73 -0.23 -9.40
C ALA A 97 -11.08 -1.30 -8.34
N GLY A 98 -11.29 -0.88 -7.08
CA GLY A 98 -11.81 -1.75 -6.03
C GLY A 98 -13.18 -2.32 -6.40
N LEU A 99 -14.13 -1.49 -6.86
CA LEU A 99 -15.45 -1.94 -7.31
C LEU A 99 -15.35 -2.91 -8.49
N LEU A 100 -14.46 -2.65 -9.47
CA LEU A 100 -14.21 -3.56 -10.60
C LEU A 100 -13.67 -4.91 -10.11
N ARG A 101 -12.68 -4.90 -9.21
CA ARG A 101 -12.07 -6.11 -8.63
C ARG A 101 -13.06 -6.94 -7.81
N LYS A 102 -13.98 -6.28 -7.10
CA LYS A 102 -15.06 -6.94 -6.35
C LYS A 102 -16.23 -7.37 -7.24
N ASP A 103 -16.17 -7.03 -8.52
CA ASP A 103 -17.16 -7.32 -9.54
C ASP A 103 -18.58 -7.02 -9.08
N VAL A 104 -18.79 -5.73 -8.82
CA VAL A 104 -20.06 -5.21 -8.34
C VAL A 104 -21.11 -5.20 -9.46
N GLU A 105 -22.37 -5.43 -9.09
CA GLU A 105 -23.52 -5.42 -9.99
C GLU A 105 -24.03 -3.98 -10.19
N ALA A 106 -23.15 -3.10 -10.64
CA ALA A 106 -23.44 -1.68 -10.80
C ALA A 106 -22.81 -1.09 -12.07
N ASP A 107 -23.51 -0.14 -12.69
CA ASP A 107 -22.92 0.74 -13.70
C ASP A 107 -22.19 1.88 -12.98
N ILE A 108 -20.94 2.12 -13.36
CA ILE A 108 -20.06 3.07 -12.68
C ILE A 108 -19.82 4.26 -13.61
N THR A 109 -19.91 5.48 -13.07
CA THR A 109 -19.57 6.71 -13.80
C THR A 109 -18.56 7.53 -13.01
N ILE A 110 -17.41 7.83 -13.61
CA ILE A 110 -16.35 8.66 -13.01
C ILE A 110 -16.39 10.05 -13.65
N PHE A 111 -16.35 11.09 -12.81
CA PHE A 111 -16.27 12.49 -13.24
C PHE A 111 -14.94 13.09 -12.80
N GLU A 112 -14.13 13.54 -13.75
CA GLU A 112 -12.90 14.28 -13.51
C GLU A 112 -13.04 15.70 -14.08
N GLN A 113 -12.76 16.70 -13.25
CA GLN A 113 -12.92 18.10 -13.62
C GLN A 113 -11.92 18.52 -14.69
N ARG A 114 -10.73 17.92 -14.69
CA ARG A 114 -9.65 18.20 -15.63
C ARG A 114 -9.71 17.28 -16.85
N ASP A 115 -8.87 17.58 -17.83
CA ASP A 115 -8.85 16.92 -19.12
C ASP A 115 -8.42 15.44 -19.08
N THR A 116 -7.73 15.06 -18.01
CA THR A 116 -7.00 13.80 -17.85
C THR A 116 -7.15 13.29 -16.41
N LEU A 117 -6.98 11.98 -16.26
CA LEU A 117 -6.89 11.31 -14.96
C LEU A 117 -5.60 11.68 -14.22
N LEU A 118 -5.63 11.64 -12.88
CA LEU A 118 -4.49 12.01 -12.02
C LEU A 118 -3.82 13.36 -12.38
N PRO A 119 -4.60 14.43 -12.65
CA PRO A 119 -4.11 15.62 -13.34
C PRO A 119 -3.10 16.45 -12.54
N LEU A 120 -3.06 16.30 -11.21
CA LEU A 120 -2.15 17.06 -10.36
C LEU A 120 -0.72 16.52 -10.46
N GLN A 121 -0.55 15.20 -10.45
CA GLN A 121 0.77 14.55 -10.42
C GLN A 121 1.31 14.26 -11.82
N GLN A 122 0.47 14.25 -12.84
CA GLN A 122 0.89 14.05 -14.21
C GLN A 122 1.91 15.11 -14.65
N GLY A 123 3.08 14.67 -15.12
CA GLY A 123 4.20 15.54 -15.52
C GLY A 123 4.97 16.19 -14.36
N SER A 124 4.72 15.78 -13.12
CA SER A 124 5.45 16.26 -11.94
C SER A 124 6.72 15.43 -11.73
N ASP A 125 7.85 15.92 -12.22
CA ASP A 125 9.17 15.25 -12.14
C ASP A 125 9.99 15.70 -10.93
N SER A 126 9.66 16.87 -10.37
CA SER A 126 10.37 17.47 -9.24
C SER A 126 10.00 16.86 -7.88
N ARG A 127 8.93 16.07 -7.83
CA ARG A 127 8.40 15.44 -6.61
C ARG A 127 8.63 13.94 -6.65
N TRP A 128 9.28 13.44 -5.61
CA TRP A 128 9.43 12.00 -5.38
C TRP A 128 8.29 11.48 -4.52
N LEU A 129 7.65 10.40 -4.94
CA LEU A 129 6.63 9.70 -4.17
C LEU A 129 7.23 8.41 -3.63
N HIS A 130 7.11 8.22 -2.32
CA HIS A 130 7.48 6.98 -1.66
C HIS A 130 6.33 6.55 -0.73
N PRO A 131 5.89 5.28 -0.78
CA PRO A 131 4.67 4.86 -0.10
C PRO A 131 4.80 4.86 1.43
N HIS A 132 5.97 4.52 1.97
CA HIS A 132 6.16 4.27 3.40
C HIS A 132 7.17 5.18 4.11
N ILE A 133 7.78 6.15 3.41
CA ILE A 133 8.96 6.85 3.94
C ILE A 133 8.61 7.73 5.14
N TYR A 134 7.38 8.27 5.16
CA TYR A 134 6.87 9.08 6.25
C TYR A 134 6.70 8.31 7.57
N ASP A 135 6.67 6.97 7.50
CA ASP A 135 6.62 6.09 8.68
C ASP A 135 8.00 5.88 9.33
N TRP A 136 9.09 6.32 8.69
CA TRP A 136 10.44 6.17 9.21
C TRP A 136 10.56 6.78 10.63
N PRO A 137 11.23 6.12 11.59
CA PRO A 137 12.11 4.93 11.47
C PRO A 137 11.43 3.56 11.70
N ALA A 138 10.13 3.42 11.46
CA ALA A 138 9.45 2.13 11.58
C ALA A 138 10.03 1.06 10.64
N VAL A 139 9.95 -0.22 11.05
CA VAL A 139 10.39 -1.35 10.24
C VAL A 139 9.59 -1.40 8.93
N GLY A 140 10.30 -1.51 7.81
CA GLY A 140 9.73 -1.52 6.46
C GLY A 140 9.29 -0.17 5.91
N SER A 141 9.55 0.93 6.62
CA SER A 141 9.35 2.30 6.10
C SER A 141 10.14 2.60 4.82
N LEU A 142 11.24 1.88 4.58
CA LEU A 142 12.07 1.99 3.39
C LEU A 142 11.57 1.14 2.22
N SER A 143 10.49 0.35 2.38
CA SER A 143 9.93 -0.45 1.29
C SER A 143 9.48 0.46 0.13
N GLY A 144 10.08 0.26 -1.04
CA GLY A 144 9.76 1.06 -2.23
C GLY A 144 8.39 0.74 -2.83
N ALA A 145 7.84 -0.46 -2.63
CA ALA A 145 6.52 -0.84 -3.12
C ALA A 145 5.41 -0.46 -2.15
N ALA A 146 4.26 0.01 -2.68
CA ALA A 146 3.07 0.37 -1.90
C ALA A 146 2.35 -0.84 -1.29
N LEU A 147 2.59 -2.03 -1.83
CA LEU A 147 2.03 -3.32 -1.39
C LEU A 147 0.49 -3.33 -1.36
N LEU A 148 -0.13 -2.64 -2.32
CA LEU A 148 -1.58 -2.62 -2.49
C LEU A 148 -2.06 -3.78 -3.38
N PRO A 149 -3.22 -4.38 -3.10
CA PRO A 149 -3.79 -5.44 -3.94
C PRO A 149 -4.39 -4.90 -5.25
N VAL A 150 -4.60 -3.59 -5.33
CA VAL A 150 -5.26 -2.88 -6.43
C VAL A 150 -4.53 -1.57 -6.67
N LEU A 151 -4.19 -1.28 -7.93
CA LEU A 151 -3.43 -0.09 -8.34
C LEU A 151 -2.12 0.07 -7.54
N ASN A 152 -1.35 -1.02 -7.45
CA ASN A 152 -0.04 -1.00 -6.80
C ASN A 152 0.95 -0.13 -7.58
N TRP A 153 1.95 0.41 -6.89
CA TRP A 153 3.02 1.19 -7.48
C TRP A 153 4.28 1.09 -6.63
N THR A 154 5.39 1.52 -7.21
CA THR A 154 6.71 1.58 -6.59
C THR A 154 7.23 3.02 -6.57
N ALA A 155 8.03 3.34 -5.56
CA ALA A 155 8.57 4.67 -5.34
C ALA A 155 9.29 5.20 -6.58
N ALA A 156 8.85 6.35 -7.06
CA ALA A 156 9.34 6.98 -8.28
C ALA A 156 9.05 8.49 -8.25
N ARG A 157 9.41 9.21 -9.33
CA ARG A 157 8.89 10.56 -9.56
C ARG A 157 7.35 10.50 -9.65
N ALA A 158 6.69 11.58 -9.24
CA ALA A 158 5.23 11.62 -9.23
C ALA A 158 4.61 11.35 -10.62
N SER A 159 5.26 11.84 -11.68
CA SER A 159 4.95 11.52 -13.08
C SER A 159 5.02 10.02 -13.40
N ASP A 160 6.10 9.34 -12.99
CA ASP A 160 6.31 7.90 -13.22
C ASP A 160 5.33 7.04 -12.41
N VAL A 161 4.99 7.46 -11.18
CA VAL A 161 3.94 6.79 -10.38
C VAL A 161 2.59 6.89 -11.06
N VAL A 162 2.26 8.02 -11.70
CA VAL A 162 1.03 8.15 -12.51
C VAL A 162 1.04 7.13 -13.66
N VAL A 163 2.15 6.97 -14.37
CA VAL A 163 2.28 5.97 -15.44
C VAL A 163 2.05 4.55 -14.91
N GLN A 164 2.67 4.20 -13.78
CA GLN A 164 2.50 2.89 -13.14
C GLN A 164 1.03 2.63 -12.78
N ILE A 165 0.35 3.59 -12.15
CA ILE A 165 -1.05 3.43 -11.74
C ILE A 165 -1.99 3.38 -12.93
N LEU A 166 -1.80 4.20 -13.97
CA LEU A 166 -2.61 4.12 -15.18
C LEU A 166 -2.42 2.78 -15.90
N GLY A 167 -1.22 2.19 -15.84
CA GLY A 167 -0.97 0.82 -16.30
C GLY A 167 -1.77 -0.23 -15.53
N GLU A 168 -1.75 -0.17 -14.20
CA GLU A 168 -2.56 -1.06 -13.35
C GLU A 168 -4.07 -0.82 -13.50
N TRP A 169 -4.50 0.42 -13.72
CA TRP A 169 -5.89 0.78 -14.01
C TRP A 169 -6.36 0.15 -15.32
N LYS A 170 -5.58 0.32 -16.40
CA LYS A 170 -5.85 -0.27 -17.70
C LYS A 170 -6.01 -1.79 -17.60
N LYS A 171 -5.15 -2.45 -16.83
CA LYS A 171 -5.23 -3.89 -16.56
C LYS A 171 -6.49 -4.26 -15.77
N ALA A 172 -6.80 -3.54 -14.69
CA ALA A 172 -7.99 -3.79 -13.88
C ALA A 172 -9.29 -3.61 -14.69
N TYR A 173 -9.34 -2.58 -15.54
CA TYR A 173 -10.44 -2.34 -16.47
C TYR A 173 -10.56 -3.48 -17.48
N HIS A 174 -9.46 -3.87 -18.13
CA HIS A 174 -9.45 -4.94 -19.12
C HIS A 174 -9.93 -6.28 -18.53
N ASP A 175 -9.34 -6.70 -17.41
CA ASP A 175 -9.71 -7.94 -16.69
C ASP A 175 -11.21 -8.00 -16.37
N TRP A 176 -11.79 -6.85 -16.00
CA TRP A 176 -13.22 -6.73 -15.67
C TRP A 176 -14.10 -6.65 -16.92
N HIS A 177 -13.73 -5.81 -17.90
CA HIS A 177 -14.54 -5.51 -19.09
C HIS A 177 -14.76 -6.76 -19.96
N GLU A 178 -13.77 -7.64 -20.07
CA GLU A 178 -13.92 -8.92 -20.80
C GLU A 178 -14.97 -9.85 -20.18
N GLN A 179 -15.24 -9.71 -18.88
CA GLN A 179 -16.06 -10.64 -18.11
C GLN A 179 -17.38 -10.04 -17.63
N SER A 180 -17.51 -8.71 -17.69
CA SER A 180 -18.62 -7.94 -17.14
C SER A 180 -19.56 -7.47 -18.24
N LYS A 181 -20.85 -7.43 -17.92
CA LYS A 181 -21.90 -6.81 -18.76
C LYS A 181 -22.25 -5.40 -18.30
N ARG A 182 -21.61 -4.93 -17.23
CA ARG A 182 -21.85 -3.62 -16.63
C ARG A 182 -21.07 -2.54 -17.38
N LYS A 183 -21.55 -1.31 -17.29
CA LYS A 183 -20.94 -0.18 -17.98
C LYS A 183 -20.04 0.61 -17.03
N LEU A 184 -18.87 0.96 -17.53
CA LEU A 184 -18.03 2.00 -16.92
C LEU A 184 -18.02 3.20 -17.87
N ARG A 185 -18.36 4.38 -17.37
CA ARG A 185 -18.27 5.64 -18.10
C ARG A 185 -17.28 6.57 -17.42
N LEU A 186 -16.52 7.30 -18.20
CA LEU A 186 -15.60 8.31 -17.72
C LEU A 186 -15.91 9.62 -18.44
N TYR A 187 -16.07 10.68 -17.67
CA TYR A 187 -16.17 12.05 -18.17
C TYR A 187 -15.01 12.87 -17.63
N CYS A 188 -14.17 13.37 -18.52
CA CYS A 188 -13.16 14.38 -18.21
C CYS A 188 -13.67 15.76 -18.63
N ASN A 189 -12.94 16.83 -18.26
CA ASN A 189 -13.41 18.21 -18.40
C ASN A 189 -14.82 18.42 -17.78
N ALA A 190 -15.15 17.66 -16.74
CA ALA A 190 -16.44 17.73 -16.06
C ALA A 190 -16.50 19.00 -15.19
N ARG A 191 -16.71 20.16 -15.81
CA ARG A 191 -16.60 21.48 -15.15
C ARG A 191 -17.86 21.94 -14.44
N HIS A 192 -19.01 21.44 -14.89
CA HIS A 192 -20.27 21.56 -14.17
C HIS A 192 -20.58 20.16 -13.67
N VAL A 193 -20.56 19.92 -12.36
CA VAL A 193 -21.00 18.67 -11.73
C VAL A 193 -21.77 19.08 -10.49
N GLN A 194 -23.10 18.88 -10.50
CA GLN A 194 -24.02 19.31 -9.45
C GLN A 194 -24.79 18.10 -8.92
N VAL A 195 -24.55 17.73 -7.67
CA VAL A 195 -25.25 16.67 -6.96
C VAL A 195 -26.37 17.29 -6.14
N HIS A 196 -27.60 16.86 -6.39
CA HIS A 196 -28.77 17.31 -5.65
C HIS A 196 -29.71 16.15 -5.33
N GLU A 197 -30.42 16.32 -4.23
CA GLU A 197 -31.49 15.43 -3.79
C GLU A 197 -32.72 15.52 -4.71
N ILE A 198 -33.42 14.40 -4.90
CA ILE A 198 -34.69 14.31 -5.64
C ILE A 198 -35.69 13.44 -4.87
N GLY A 199 -36.98 13.58 -5.19
CA GLY A 199 -38.07 12.88 -4.49
C GLY A 199 -38.66 13.71 -3.34
N SER A 200 -39.87 13.37 -2.90
CA SER A 200 -40.55 14.06 -1.78
C SER A 200 -39.75 13.97 -0.48
N ASP A 201 -39.10 12.82 -0.28
CA ASP A 201 -38.37 12.48 0.94
C ASP A 201 -36.88 12.82 0.82
N ARG A 202 -36.45 13.39 -0.32
CA ARG A 202 -35.06 13.79 -0.63
C ARG A 202 -34.04 12.65 -0.53
N ASP A 203 -34.49 11.42 -0.75
CA ASP A 203 -33.70 10.20 -0.62
C ASP A 203 -32.96 9.83 -1.91
N GLY A 204 -33.52 10.19 -3.07
CA GLY A 204 -32.91 9.99 -4.37
C GLY A 204 -31.81 11.01 -4.68
N LEU A 205 -30.86 10.64 -5.53
CA LEU A 205 -29.76 11.51 -5.94
C LEU A 205 -29.77 11.70 -7.46
N ARG A 206 -29.58 12.93 -7.90
CA ARG A 206 -29.36 13.28 -9.31
C ARG A 206 -28.06 14.07 -9.44
N ILE A 207 -27.33 13.76 -10.50
CA ILE A 207 -26.16 14.53 -10.91
C ILE A 207 -26.46 15.16 -12.25
N GLU A 208 -26.31 16.48 -12.32
CA GLU A 208 -26.23 17.24 -13.57
C GLU A 208 -24.78 17.54 -13.88
N TRP A 209 -24.36 17.33 -15.12
CA TRP A 209 -23.00 17.63 -15.51
C TRP A 209 -22.84 18.16 -16.93
N VAL A 210 -21.71 18.84 -17.17
CA VAL A 210 -21.18 19.13 -18.51
C VAL A 210 -19.76 18.59 -18.56
N GLY A 211 -19.49 17.67 -19.50
CA GLY A 211 -18.15 17.10 -19.69
C GLY A 211 -18.00 16.31 -20.99
N GLU A 212 -16.77 15.88 -21.24
CA GLU A 212 -16.35 15.11 -22.40
C GLU A 212 -16.24 13.63 -22.03
N GLN A 213 -17.02 12.78 -22.69
CA GLN A 213 -16.87 11.34 -22.52
C GLN A 213 -15.51 10.88 -23.05
N ARG A 214 -14.77 10.15 -22.21
CA ARG A 214 -13.46 9.56 -22.53
C ARG A 214 -13.53 8.04 -22.57
N ASP A 215 -12.53 7.42 -23.18
CA ASP A 215 -12.33 5.98 -23.06
C ASP A 215 -12.00 5.66 -21.59
N PRO A 216 -12.77 4.80 -20.89
CA PRO A 216 -12.47 4.43 -19.52
C PRO A 216 -11.14 3.68 -19.36
N GLN A 217 -10.60 3.06 -20.41
CA GLN A 217 -9.37 2.27 -20.34
C GLN A 217 -8.14 3.11 -19.99
N ASP A 218 -8.04 4.31 -20.57
CA ASP A 218 -6.85 5.16 -20.45
C ASP A 218 -7.16 6.66 -20.27
N GLY A 219 -8.44 7.05 -20.31
CA GLY A 219 -8.86 8.43 -20.17
C GLY A 219 -8.62 9.29 -21.40
N ILE A 220 -8.17 8.70 -22.52
CA ILE A 220 -7.95 9.43 -23.78
C ILE A 220 -9.30 9.70 -24.44
N ALA A 221 -9.36 10.75 -25.26
CA ALA A 221 -10.52 11.01 -26.11
C ALA A 221 -10.82 9.77 -26.95
N ALA A 222 -12.04 9.24 -26.81
CA ALA A 222 -12.43 8.00 -27.46
C ALA A 222 -12.23 8.13 -28.99
N TYR A 223 -11.35 7.28 -29.55
CA TYR A 223 -11.15 7.15 -30.99
C TYR A 223 -12.02 5.98 -31.47
N ALA A 224 -13.04 6.25 -32.27
CA ALA A 224 -13.81 5.18 -32.92
C ALA A 224 -13.03 4.70 -34.17
N PRO A 225 -12.59 3.43 -34.27
CA PRO A 225 -11.94 2.93 -35.47
C PRO A 225 -12.89 2.89 -36.67
N ASP A 226 -12.32 3.23 -37.82
CA ASP A 226 -12.94 3.52 -39.12
C ASP A 226 -14.05 2.56 -39.58
N ALA A 227 -15.27 3.10 -39.69
CA ALA A 227 -16.32 2.51 -40.51
C ALA A 227 -16.07 2.96 -41.96
N ARG A 228 -15.73 1.99 -42.81
CA ARG A 228 -15.39 2.03 -44.25
C ARG A 228 -16.22 2.93 -45.19
N HIS A 229 -17.09 3.81 -44.72
CA HIS A 229 -17.92 4.73 -45.50
C HIS A 229 -18.07 6.11 -44.84
N GLY A 230 -17.03 6.95 -44.96
CA GLY A 230 -17.19 8.33 -45.46
C GLY A 230 -17.97 9.39 -44.66
N VAL A 231 -18.16 9.28 -43.35
CA VAL A 231 -18.64 10.42 -42.51
C VAL A 231 -17.96 10.43 -41.13
N PRO A 232 -17.29 11.53 -40.70
CA PRO A 232 -16.68 11.60 -39.37
C PRO A 232 -17.74 11.89 -38.30
N ARG A 233 -18.06 10.92 -37.43
CA ARG A 233 -18.87 11.12 -36.20
C ARG A 233 -18.44 10.08 -35.16
N HIS A 234 -17.95 10.37 -33.96
CA HIS A 234 -18.08 11.50 -33.05
C HIS A 234 -16.70 11.95 -32.53
N GLN A 235 -16.38 13.24 -32.62
CA GLN A 235 -15.41 13.84 -31.71
C GLN A 235 -15.97 13.75 -30.29
N SER A 236 -15.09 13.59 -29.28
CA SER A 236 -15.46 13.81 -27.88
C SER A 236 -15.85 15.29 -27.74
N VAL A 237 -17.14 15.60 -27.85
CA VAL A 237 -17.68 16.95 -27.68
C VAL A 237 -18.17 17.07 -26.25
N ASN A 238 -17.98 18.24 -25.62
CA ASN A 238 -18.59 18.53 -24.33
C ASN A 238 -20.11 18.41 -24.43
N THR A 239 -20.69 17.54 -23.61
CA THR A 239 -22.14 17.33 -23.55
C THR A 239 -22.66 17.63 -22.14
N GLY A 240 -23.75 18.40 -22.08
CA GLY A 240 -24.55 18.54 -20.87
C GLY A 240 -25.53 17.37 -20.73
N SER A 241 -25.64 16.81 -19.53
CA SER A 241 -26.56 15.71 -19.23
C SER A 241 -26.95 15.71 -17.75
N SER A 242 -28.01 14.99 -17.41
CA SER A 242 -28.34 14.70 -16.02
C SER A 242 -28.87 13.28 -15.86
N GLU A 243 -28.51 12.62 -14.76
CA GLU A 243 -28.93 11.25 -14.47
C GLU A 243 -29.10 11.03 -12.97
N SER A 244 -29.97 10.08 -12.62
CA SER A 244 -30.13 9.61 -11.25
C SER A 244 -29.11 8.52 -10.91
N PHE A 245 -28.58 8.60 -9.70
CA PHE A 245 -27.60 7.66 -9.14
C PHE A 245 -28.11 7.10 -7.81
N ASP A 246 -27.76 5.86 -7.52
CA ASP A 246 -28.13 5.20 -6.26
C ASP A 246 -27.08 5.45 -5.17
N ILE A 247 -25.82 5.63 -5.57
CA ILE A 247 -24.69 5.89 -4.68
C ILE A 247 -23.79 6.95 -5.31
N VAL A 248 -23.31 7.90 -4.52
CA VAL A 248 -22.32 8.91 -4.93
C VAL A 248 -21.11 8.85 -4.00
N ILE A 249 -19.92 8.72 -4.56
CA ILE A 249 -18.65 8.76 -3.85
C ILE A 249 -17.94 10.09 -4.18
N LEU A 250 -17.70 10.91 -3.18
CA LEU A 250 -17.02 12.21 -3.28
C LEU A 250 -15.53 12.02 -2.99
N ALA A 251 -14.72 11.88 -4.04
CA ALA A 251 -13.27 11.63 -3.97
C ALA A 251 -12.44 12.91 -4.21
N VAL A 252 -12.81 14.01 -3.54
CA VAL A 252 -12.20 15.34 -3.69
C VAL A 252 -11.00 15.57 -2.75
N GLY A 253 -10.14 14.56 -2.62
CA GLY A 253 -9.06 14.51 -1.61
C GLY A 253 -7.86 15.42 -1.90
N PHE A 254 -7.19 15.24 -3.05
CA PHE A 254 -6.13 16.17 -3.47
C PHE A 254 -6.73 17.39 -4.17
N GLY A 255 -6.11 18.56 -3.98
CA GLY A 255 -6.59 19.80 -4.58
C GLY A 255 -5.46 20.77 -4.88
N THR A 256 -5.83 21.92 -5.42
CA THR A 256 -4.92 23.04 -5.62
C THR A 256 -4.73 23.82 -4.32
N GLU A 257 -3.56 24.43 -4.17
CA GLU A 257 -3.21 25.23 -2.99
C GLU A 257 -4.20 26.39 -2.78
N ARG A 258 -4.39 26.74 -1.51
CA ARG A 258 -5.00 28.01 -1.11
C ARG A 258 -4.00 29.12 -1.30
N ASP A 259 -4.49 30.30 -1.66
CA ASP A 259 -3.73 31.56 -1.56
C ASP A 259 -2.44 31.65 -2.40
N THR A 260 -2.21 30.71 -3.32
CA THR A 260 -1.11 30.78 -4.29
C THR A 260 -1.44 30.03 -5.59
N PRO A 261 -1.00 30.55 -6.77
CA PRO A 261 -1.03 29.78 -8.01
C PRO A 261 0.08 28.72 -8.08
N GLN A 262 1.10 28.80 -7.23
CA GLN A 262 2.26 27.88 -7.22
C GLN A 262 1.91 26.55 -6.55
N SER A 263 1.39 25.61 -7.34
CA SER A 263 1.04 24.28 -6.84
C SER A 263 2.28 23.45 -6.46
N TYR A 264 2.18 22.73 -5.34
CA TYR A 264 3.17 21.73 -4.90
C TYR A 264 3.54 20.71 -5.98
N TRP A 265 2.64 20.40 -6.92
CA TRP A 265 2.87 19.39 -7.94
C TRP A 265 3.51 19.92 -9.22
N ARG A 266 3.77 21.23 -9.34
CA ARG A 266 4.42 21.78 -10.53
C ARG A 266 5.93 21.65 -10.46
N ASN A 267 6.55 21.46 -11.63
CA ASN A 267 8.00 21.50 -11.75
C ASN A 267 8.48 22.93 -11.49
N GLU A 268 9.47 23.06 -10.62
CA GLU A 268 10.14 24.32 -10.31
C GLU A 268 11.65 24.07 -10.15
N THR A 269 12.37 25.13 -9.79
CA THR A 269 13.83 25.17 -9.73
C THR A 269 14.38 25.17 -8.29
N TYR A 270 13.56 25.02 -7.26
CA TYR A 270 13.96 25.08 -5.84
C TYR A 270 15.06 24.09 -5.49
N ALA A 271 15.07 22.89 -6.09
CA ALA A 271 16.09 21.87 -5.87
C ALA A 271 17.30 21.99 -6.83
N GLN A 272 17.36 23.04 -7.65
CA GLN A 272 18.43 23.27 -8.63
C GLN A 272 19.30 24.46 -8.20
N PRO A 273 20.60 24.47 -8.54
CA PRO A 273 21.42 25.66 -8.41
C PRO A 273 20.85 26.82 -9.23
N SER A 274 20.96 28.01 -8.66
CA SER A 274 20.63 29.25 -9.36
C SER A 274 21.59 29.51 -10.51
N LEU A 275 21.07 29.97 -11.65
CA LEU A 275 21.86 30.34 -12.82
C LEU A 275 22.06 31.86 -12.96
N ASP A 276 21.23 32.66 -12.30
CA ASP A 276 21.17 34.12 -12.44
C ASP A 276 21.82 34.86 -11.26
N SER A 277 21.78 34.25 -10.07
CA SER A 277 22.44 34.77 -8.87
C SER A 277 23.31 33.72 -8.21
N GLN A 278 24.37 34.15 -7.52
CA GLN A 278 25.15 33.29 -6.64
C GLN A 278 24.38 32.89 -5.37
N ARG A 279 23.39 33.69 -4.96
CA ARG A 279 22.60 33.44 -3.75
C ARG A 279 21.18 33.99 -3.86
N HIS A 280 20.20 33.21 -3.39
CA HIS A 280 18.80 33.62 -3.27
C HIS A 280 18.25 33.42 -1.86
N THR A 281 17.40 34.34 -1.42
CA THR A 281 16.64 34.22 -0.17
C THR A 281 15.21 33.79 -0.48
N PHE A 282 14.72 32.78 0.25
CA PHE A 282 13.37 32.25 0.16
C PHE A 282 12.63 32.42 1.48
N VAL A 283 11.31 32.59 1.39
CA VAL A 283 10.42 32.48 2.55
C VAL A 283 9.55 31.26 2.37
N VAL A 284 9.59 30.32 3.32
CA VAL A 284 8.69 29.16 3.33
C VAL A 284 7.60 29.41 4.36
N SER A 285 6.34 29.35 3.93
CA SER A 285 5.17 29.60 4.76
C SER A 285 4.25 28.38 4.76
N GLY A 286 4.19 27.70 5.89
CA GLY A 286 3.40 26.49 6.11
C GLY A 286 4.03 25.59 7.16
N GLN A 287 3.20 24.78 7.84
CA GLN A 287 3.63 23.85 8.90
C GLN A 287 3.14 22.42 8.65
N GLY A 288 3.08 22.00 7.39
CA GLY A 288 2.79 20.62 7.01
C GLY A 288 3.99 20.01 6.28
N ASP A 289 3.91 18.71 6.00
CA ASP A 289 4.98 17.99 5.28
C ASP A 289 5.39 18.66 3.97
N GLY A 290 4.44 19.17 3.17
CA GLY A 290 4.77 19.87 1.92
C GLY A 290 5.69 21.08 2.10
N ALA A 291 5.51 21.85 3.18
CA ALA A 291 6.38 22.98 3.51
C ALA A 291 7.77 22.51 3.97
N MET A 292 7.82 21.48 4.82
CA MET A 292 9.09 20.93 5.31
C MET A 292 9.89 20.29 4.18
N MET A 293 9.22 19.66 3.22
CA MET A 293 9.83 19.11 2.02
C MET A 293 10.45 20.21 1.15
N ASP A 294 9.76 21.32 0.92
CA ASP A 294 10.33 22.44 0.15
C ASP A 294 11.47 23.14 0.91
N LEU A 295 11.39 23.26 2.24
CA LEU A 295 12.51 23.72 3.08
C LEU A 295 13.74 22.83 2.90
N LEU A 296 13.58 21.51 2.98
CA LEU A 296 14.68 20.55 2.80
C LEU A 296 15.27 20.62 1.38
N ARG A 297 14.42 20.70 0.34
CA ARG A 297 14.85 20.82 -1.07
C ARG A 297 15.63 22.11 -1.34
N LEU A 298 15.25 23.21 -0.69
CA LEU A 298 15.95 24.48 -0.79
C LEU A 298 17.30 24.47 -0.08
N ARG A 299 17.46 23.72 1.03
CA ARG A 299 18.65 23.80 1.90
C ARG A 299 19.61 22.63 1.80
N VAL A 300 19.19 21.48 1.29
CA VAL A 300 20.02 20.27 1.19
C VAL A 300 20.37 20.00 -0.28
N SER A 301 21.66 19.87 -0.55
CA SER A 301 22.17 19.55 -1.88
C SER A 301 21.79 18.13 -2.30
N GLN A 302 21.38 18.00 -3.57
CA GLN A 302 20.94 16.73 -4.16
C GLN A 302 19.88 16.02 -3.30
N PHE A 303 18.93 16.78 -2.76
CA PHE A 303 17.94 16.23 -1.84
C PHE A 303 17.01 15.23 -2.53
N ARG A 304 16.95 14.02 -1.97
CA ARG A 304 16.04 12.93 -2.34
C ARG A 304 15.56 12.25 -1.05
N GLN A 305 14.25 12.27 -0.81
CA GLN A 305 13.68 11.86 0.48
C GLN A 305 13.90 10.38 0.81
N ASP A 306 13.89 9.53 -0.21
CA ASP A 306 14.18 8.10 -0.13
C ASP A 306 15.65 7.80 0.21
N ARG A 307 16.57 8.72 -0.12
CA ARG A 307 18.02 8.53 0.06
C ARG A 307 18.57 9.21 1.30
N ILE A 308 18.07 10.41 1.60
CA ILE A 308 18.62 11.28 2.65
C ILE A 308 18.71 10.58 4.01
N LEU A 309 17.75 9.70 4.34
CA LEU A 309 17.77 8.96 5.60
C LEU A 309 18.91 7.95 5.65
N GLY A 310 19.07 7.12 4.61
CA GLY A 310 20.18 6.17 4.53
C GLY A 310 21.53 6.88 4.48
N GLU A 311 21.66 7.94 3.68
CA GLU A 311 22.89 8.71 3.54
C GLU A 311 23.33 9.39 4.84
N LEU A 312 22.38 9.81 5.69
CA LEU A 312 22.69 10.46 6.96
C LEU A 312 22.91 9.47 8.10
N PHE A 313 22.10 8.42 8.18
CA PHE A 313 22.04 7.50 9.32
C PHE A 313 22.69 6.13 9.07
N SER A 314 23.36 5.91 7.92
CA SER A 314 24.09 4.66 7.66
C SER A 314 25.07 4.34 8.78
N GLY A 315 25.10 3.07 9.21
CA GLY A 315 25.91 2.57 10.32
C GLY A 315 25.39 2.90 11.73
N GLU A 316 24.37 3.75 11.88
CA GLU A 316 23.94 4.29 13.19
C GLU A 316 22.76 3.51 13.81
N ARG A 317 22.83 2.17 13.85
CA ARG A 317 21.70 1.30 14.26
C ARG A 317 21.13 1.65 15.65
N ALA A 318 22.00 1.86 16.64
CA ALA A 318 21.57 2.22 18.00
C ALA A 318 20.80 3.54 18.05
N LEU A 319 21.21 4.54 17.26
CA LEU A 319 20.52 5.82 17.15
C LEU A 319 19.16 5.67 16.47
N ILE A 320 19.07 4.86 15.41
CA ILE A 320 17.79 4.57 14.73
C ILE A 320 16.83 3.85 15.68
N ASP A 321 17.31 2.88 16.47
CA ASP A 321 16.50 2.15 17.44
C ASP A 321 15.96 3.08 18.54
N GLU A 322 16.78 4.02 19.03
CA GLU A 322 16.33 5.04 19.98
C GLU A 322 15.33 6.02 19.35
N LEU A 323 15.54 6.45 18.11
CA LEU A 323 14.56 7.29 17.40
C LEU A 323 13.22 6.56 17.19
N ARG A 324 13.23 5.24 17.00
CA ARG A 324 12.02 4.41 16.92
C ARG A 324 11.29 4.37 18.26
N ARG A 325 12.02 4.28 19.38
CA ARG A 325 11.45 4.40 20.73
C ARG A 325 10.80 5.77 20.91
N VAL A 326 11.50 6.85 20.58
CA VAL A 326 10.96 8.23 20.66
C VAL A 326 9.72 8.42 19.78
N GLN A 327 9.72 7.90 18.55
CA GLN A 327 8.56 7.94 17.65
C GLN A 327 7.33 7.31 18.30
N SER A 328 7.49 6.14 18.93
CA SER A 328 6.39 5.41 19.58
C SER A 328 5.77 6.16 20.76
N GLU A 329 6.54 7.04 21.42
CA GLU A 329 6.08 7.82 22.57
C GLU A 329 5.44 9.15 22.18
N HIS A 330 5.82 9.72 21.03
CA HIS A 330 5.48 11.10 20.63
C HIS A 330 4.66 11.18 19.34
N THR A 331 4.24 10.05 18.78
CA THR A 331 3.40 9.99 17.57
C THR A 331 2.12 9.22 17.87
N GLY A 332 0.99 9.68 17.31
CA GLY A 332 -0.32 9.06 17.48
C GLY A 332 -1.29 9.84 18.39
N PRO A 333 -2.47 9.27 18.68
CA PRO A 333 -3.53 9.93 19.46
C PRO A 333 -3.08 10.29 20.89
N ASP A 334 -2.37 9.36 21.54
CA ASP A 334 -1.89 9.46 22.93
C ASP A 334 -0.44 9.95 23.03
N ALA A 335 0.05 10.63 21.99
CA ALA A 335 1.42 11.15 21.93
C ALA A 335 1.75 12.08 23.11
N LYS A 336 2.87 11.80 23.77
CA LYS A 336 3.45 12.70 24.77
C LYS A 336 3.88 14.01 24.11
N GLN A 337 3.75 15.11 24.85
CA GLN A 337 4.34 16.41 24.47
C GLN A 337 5.87 16.37 24.65
N GLY A 338 6.58 17.38 24.12
CA GLY A 338 8.03 17.53 24.36
C GLY A 338 8.93 16.74 23.41
N LEU A 339 8.48 16.45 22.18
CA LEU A 339 9.30 15.76 21.19
C LEU A 339 10.64 16.48 20.91
N PHE A 340 10.65 17.82 20.91
CA PHE A 340 11.89 18.58 20.76
C PHE A 340 12.92 18.24 21.86
N ASP A 341 12.50 18.23 23.12
CA ASP A 341 13.36 17.91 24.26
C ASP A 341 13.80 16.44 24.25
N ALA A 342 12.93 15.54 23.77
CA ALA A 342 13.30 14.16 23.53
C ALA A 342 14.42 14.05 22.47
N LEU A 343 14.36 14.83 21.39
CA LEU A 343 15.42 14.88 20.38
C LEU A 343 16.72 15.50 20.89
N GLU A 344 16.66 16.52 21.76
CA GLU A 344 17.85 17.05 22.46
C GLU A 344 18.47 15.99 23.40
N THR A 345 17.65 15.21 24.08
CA THR A 345 18.09 14.07 24.90
C THR A 345 18.77 13.00 24.05
N VAL A 346 18.17 12.61 22.92
CA VAL A 346 18.79 11.68 21.97
C VAL A 346 20.13 12.20 21.46
N SER A 347 20.20 13.48 21.07
CA SER A 347 21.43 14.12 20.62
C SER A 347 22.53 14.10 21.68
N SER A 348 22.18 14.14 22.97
CA SER A 348 23.14 14.13 24.07
C SER A 348 23.56 12.72 24.47
N SER A 349 22.60 11.79 24.56
CA SER A 349 22.85 10.39 24.95
C SER A 349 23.57 9.59 23.85
N HIS A 350 23.35 9.91 22.58
CA HIS A 350 24.00 9.29 21.42
C HIS A 350 24.96 10.27 20.73
N ARG A 351 25.70 11.07 21.51
CA ARG A 351 26.48 12.22 21.02
C ARG A 351 27.38 11.91 19.82
N VAL A 352 28.16 10.82 19.87
CA VAL A 352 29.11 10.47 18.79
C VAL A 352 28.37 10.18 17.47
N ALA A 353 27.37 9.31 17.52
CA ALA A 353 26.54 8.97 16.37
C ALA A 353 25.81 10.20 15.83
N PHE A 354 25.22 11.02 16.71
CA PHE A 354 24.51 12.22 16.32
C PHE A 354 25.44 13.29 15.70
N GLU A 355 26.65 13.47 16.23
CA GLU A 355 27.67 14.35 15.65
C GLU A 355 28.07 13.89 14.24
N ALA A 356 28.19 12.59 14.00
CA ALA A 356 28.46 12.03 12.68
C ALA A 356 27.31 12.32 11.69
N VAL A 357 26.06 12.06 12.07
CA VAL A 357 24.86 12.39 11.28
C VAL A 357 24.80 13.89 10.96
N ARG A 358 25.05 14.74 11.97
CA ARG A 358 25.08 16.20 11.82
C ARG A 358 26.18 16.67 10.87
N ALA A 359 27.37 16.06 10.93
CA ALA A 359 28.47 16.37 10.02
C ALA A 359 28.10 16.03 8.57
N ARG A 360 27.50 14.85 8.33
CA ARG A 360 27.01 14.44 7.00
C ARG A 360 25.94 15.41 6.46
N MET A 361 25.01 15.87 7.31
CA MET A 361 24.02 16.89 6.92
C MET A 361 24.69 18.25 6.61
N SER A 362 25.65 18.67 7.44
CA SER A 362 26.34 19.96 7.31
C SER A 362 27.14 20.06 6.01
N GLN A 363 27.79 18.97 5.60
CA GLN A 363 28.51 18.87 4.32
C GLN A 363 27.59 19.04 3.11
N ARG A 364 26.30 18.72 3.27
CA ARG A 364 25.29 18.82 2.21
C ARG A 364 24.51 20.12 2.21
N LEU A 365 24.74 21.02 3.16
CA LEU A 365 24.06 22.31 3.15
C LEU A 365 24.39 23.10 1.88
N ARG A 366 23.33 23.54 1.21
CA ARG A 366 23.45 24.49 0.10
C ARG A 366 24.00 25.82 0.61
N ARG A 367 24.84 26.48 -0.18
CA ARG A 367 25.40 27.80 0.16
C ARG A 367 24.81 28.92 -0.70
N ASP A 368 24.16 28.54 -1.79
CA ASP A 368 23.51 29.39 -2.78
C ASP A 368 22.05 29.75 -2.41
N THR A 369 21.55 29.27 -1.27
CA THR A 369 20.20 29.61 -0.79
C THR A 369 20.22 29.99 0.69
N GLU A 370 19.34 30.91 1.07
CA GLU A 370 18.90 31.17 2.43
C GLU A 370 17.40 30.95 2.54
N VAL A 371 16.95 30.41 3.66
CA VAL A 371 15.52 30.18 3.89
C VAL A 371 15.12 30.75 5.23
N ILE A 372 14.04 31.53 5.22
CA ILE A 372 13.30 31.96 6.41
C ILE A 372 12.04 31.10 6.50
N LEU A 373 11.89 30.34 7.58
CA LEU A 373 10.69 29.55 7.85
C LEU A 373 9.70 30.39 8.67
N SER A 374 8.58 30.77 8.06
CA SER A 374 7.50 31.51 8.70
C SER A 374 6.67 30.57 9.57
N LEU A 375 6.74 30.77 10.89
CA LEU A 375 6.04 30.02 11.92
C LEU A 375 4.75 30.74 12.30
N GLN A 376 3.72 29.96 12.60
CA GLN A 376 2.48 30.39 13.26
C GLN A 376 2.58 30.24 14.78
N VAL A 377 3.66 29.63 15.26
CA VAL A 377 4.02 29.46 16.67
C VAL A 377 5.16 30.41 17.04
N LYS A 378 5.33 30.71 18.33
CA LYS A 378 6.34 31.69 18.77
C LYS A 378 7.73 31.09 18.79
N LYS A 379 7.85 29.83 19.20
CA LYS A 379 9.13 29.13 19.32
C LYS A 379 9.22 28.01 18.29
N PHE A 380 10.43 27.75 17.81
CA PHE A 380 10.68 26.62 16.91
C PHE A 380 10.35 25.26 17.55
N SER A 381 10.61 25.09 18.85
CA SER A 381 10.28 23.86 19.58
C SER A 381 8.78 23.53 19.57
N GLU A 382 7.90 24.54 19.52
CA GLU A 382 6.43 24.37 19.46
C GLU A 382 5.97 23.74 18.13
N LEU A 383 6.82 23.75 17.08
CA LEU A 383 6.56 23.05 15.81
C LEU A 383 6.51 21.52 15.98
N PHE A 384 7.01 21.00 17.10
CA PHE A 384 7.09 19.58 17.41
C PHE A 384 5.94 19.10 18.31
N ASP A 385 5.11 20.02 18.80
CA ASP A 385 4.03 19.70 19.72
C ASP A 385 2.88 18.94 19.04
N PRO A 386 2.03 18.24 19.81
CA PRO A 386 0.85 17.58 19.26
C PRO A 386 -0.14 18.54 18.59
N ALA A 387 -0.17 19.80 18.99
CA ALA A 387 -1.03 20.81 18.36
C ALA A 387 -0.64 21.10 16.89
N THR A 388 0.61 20.82 16.50
CA THR A 388 1.17 21.02 15.15
C THR A 388 1.35 19.67 14.42
N ARG A 389 0.46 18.70 14.67
CA ARG A 389 0.41 17.29 14.15
C ARG A 389 0.47 17.07 12.63
N ARG A 390 0.66 18.13 11.82
CA ARG A 390 0.62 18.07 10.35
C ARG A 390 1.96 17.72 9.69
N ILE A 391 3.01 17.53 10.47
CA ILE A 391 4.34 17.15 10.00
C ILE A 391 4.63 15.74 10.49
N SER A 392 5.01 14.86 9.57
CA SER A 392 5.51 13.51 9.85
C SER A 392 6.72 13.51 10.81
N PHE A 393 6.88 12.41 11.55
CA PHE A 393 8.01 12.23 12.45
C PHE A 393 9.36 12.35 11.71
N GLN A 394 9.47 11.71 10.54
CA GLN A 394 10.64 11.81 9.66
C GLN A 394 11.02 13.27 9.37
N ASN A 395 10.07 14.08 8.89
CA ASN A 395 10.36 15.47 8.53
C ASN A 395 10.68 16.32 9.76
N ARG A 396 10.08 16.03 10.92
CA ARG A 396 10.48 16.67 12.19
C ARG A 396 11.93 16.37 12.54
N VAL A 397 12.39 15.11 12.43
CA VAL A 397 13.80 14.74 12.66
C VAL A 397 14.73 15.45 11.69
N LEU A 398 14.41 15.47 10.39
CA LEU A 398 15.22 16.14 9.38
C LEU A 398 15.29 17.66 9.58
N VAL A 399 14.18 18.30 9.93
CA VAL A 399 14.10 19.74 10.19
C VAL A 399 14.81 20.10 11.49
N TYR A 400 14.74 19.26 12.52
CA TYR A 400 15.55 19.38 13.73
C TYR A 400 17.04 19.31 13.41
N LEU A 401 17.48 18.30 12.65
CA LEU A 401 18.88 18.21 12.21
C LEU A 401 19.31 19.43 11.41
N LEU A 402 18.47 19.91 10.49
CA LEU A 402 18.75 21.09 9.69
C LEU A 402 18.89 22.34 10.57
N TYR A 403 18.04 22.48 11.59
CA TYR A 403 18.14 23.55 12.60
C TYR A 403 19.46 23.46 13.39
N LYS A 404 19.86 22.27 13.85
CA LYS A 404 21.15 22.07 14.55
C LYS A 404 22.39 22.34 13.68
N CYS A 405 22.23 22.37 12.36
CA CYS A 405 23.27 22.76 11.42
C CYS A 405 23.23 24.26 11.05
N GLY A 406 22.30 25.05 11.60
CA GLY A 406 22.10 26.45 11.19
C GLY A 406 21.55 26.57 9.77
N GLY A 407 20.80 25.58 9.30
CA GLY A 407 20.36 25.49 7.92
C GLY A 407 19.26 26.47 7.52
N PHE A 408 18.55 27.11 8.45
CA PHE A 408 17.51 28.09 8.14
C PHE A 408 17.21 28.99 9.35
N PHE A 409 16.46 30.06 9.13
CA PHE A 409 16.05 31.01 10.18
C PHE A 409 14.55 30.85 10.49
N PRO A 410 14.15 30.38 11.68
CA PRO A 410 12.76 30.39 12.09
C PRO A 410 12.31 31.83 12.44
N SER A 411 11.11 32.22 12.02
CA SER A 411 10.54 33.52 12.35
C SER A 411 9.03 33.43 12.58
N SER A 412 8.53 34.03 13.65
CA SER A 412 7.09 34.12 13.95
C SER A 412 6.41 35.33 13.28
N ARG A 413 7.15 36.10 12.47
CA ARG A 413 6.60 37.23 11.73
C ARG A 413 5.73 36.74 10.57
N GLY A 414 4.68 37.50 10.26
CA GLY A 414 3.77 37.21 9.16
C GLY A 414 4.52 37.17 7.82
N THR A 415 4.09 36.28 6.92
CA THR A 415 4.80 36.03 5.65
C THR A 415 4.96 37.29 4.81
N ASP A 416 3.93 38.14 4.72
CA ASP A 416 4.00 39.37 3.91
C ASP A 416 4.94 40.42 4.51
N CYS A 417 5.15 40.37 5.84
CA CYS A 417 6.17 41.19 6.51
C CYS A 417 7.57 40.69 6.14
N LEU A 418 7.79 39.37 6.20
CA LEU A 418 9.05 38.76 5.84
C LEU A 418 9.42 38.97 4.37
N GLU A 419 8.44 38.89 3.48
CA GLU A 419 8.59 39.15 2.06
C GLU A 419 9.12 40.57 1.82
N LYS A 420 8.47 41.59 2.41
CA LYS A 420 8.86 42.99 2.25
C LYS A 420 10.21 43.32 2.87
N GLU A 421 10.47 42.83 4.08
CA GLU A 421 11.70 43.17 4.81
C GLU A 421 12.96 42.53 4.26
N ASN A 422 12.82 41.40 3.56
CA ASN A 422 13.94 40.68 2.97
C ASN A 422 13.99 40.84 1.45
N GLU A 423 13.20 41.75 0.88
CA GLU A 423 13.13 42.04 -0.56
C GLU A 423 12.95 40.77 -1.42
N VAL A 424 12.15 39.83 -0.92
CA VAL A 424 11.90 38.54 -1.57
C VAL A 424 10.77 38.71 -2.58
N SER A 425 10.97 38.24 -3.81
CA SER A 425 9.92 38.24 -4.84
C SER A 425 8.87 37.17 -4.54
N GLU A 426 7.64 37.37 -5.03
CA GLU A 426 6.53 36.44 -4.85
C GLU A 426 6.86 34.99 -5.29
N GLU A 427 7.67 34.83 -6.35
CA GLU A 427 8.15 33.54 -6.86
C GLU A 427 9.02 32.77 -5.86
N ARG A 428 9.67 33.48 -4.92
CA ARG A 428 10.53 32.93 -3.86
C ARG A 428 9.82 32.82 -2.52
N VAL A 429 8.51 33.11 -2.48
CA VAL A 429 7.65 32.86 -1.32
C VAL A 429 6.86 31.58 -1.52
N VAL A 430 7.32 30.50 -0.88
CA VAL A 430 6.69 29.17 -0.98
C VAL A 430 5.54 29.07 0.01
N ARG A 431 4.31 29.09 -0.48
CA ARG A 431 3.08 28.99 0.35
C ARG A 431 2.49 27.57 0.28
N ARG A 432 2.31 26.95 1.45
CA ARG A 432 1.75 25.59 1.63
C ARG A 432 0.72 25.60 2.75
N HIS A 433 -0.41 26.27 2.47
CA HIS A 433 -1.48 26.51 3.45
C HIS A 433 -2.61 25.47 3.36
N GLY A 434 -2.43 24.44 2.53
CA GLY A 434 -3.42 23.40 2.30
C GLY A 434 -4.25 23.68 1.04
N THR A 435 -5.26 22.85 0.81
CA THR A 435 -5.99 22.84 -0.48
C THR A 435 -7.44 23.28 -0.35
N ARG A 436 -8.04 23.73 -1.46
CA ARG A 436 -9.41 24.28 -1.55
C ARG A 436 -10.52 23.21 -1.53
N ARG A 437 -10.40 22.18 -0.68
CA ARG A 437 -11.33 21.03 -0.67
C ARG A 437 -12.77 21.40 -0.35
N ASP A 438 -12.93 22.31 0.61
CA ASP A 438 -14.23 22.78 1.09
C ASP A 438 -14.98 23.56 0.01
N GLU A 439 -14.29 24.49 -0.67
CA GLU A 439 -14.81 25.22 -1.84
C GLU A 439 -15.26 24.26 -2.94
N VAL A 440 -14.48 23.20 -3.21
CA VAL A 440 -14.83 22.18 -4.20
C VAL A 440 -16.09 21.41 -3.77
N LEU A 441 -16.18 20.96 -2.52
CA LEU A 441 -17.39 20.29 -2.00
C LEU A 441 -18.63 21.18 -2.16
N LYS A 442 -18.53 22.44 -1.71
CA LYS A 442 -19.61 23.42 -1.81
C LYS A 442 -20.02 23.71 -3.25
N SER A 443 -19.07 23.66 -4.19
CA SER A 443 -19.35 23.86 -5.61
C SER A 443 -20.03 22.65 -6.28
N VAL A 444 -19.92 21.46 -5.70
CA VAL A 444 -20.44 20.21 -6.27
C VAL A 444 -21.80 19.81 -5.66
N LEU A 445 -22.05 20.16 -4.40
CA LEU A 445 -23.25 19.75 -3.66
C LEU A 445 -24.31 20.86 -3.66
N SER A 446 -25.58 20.46 -3.63
CA SER A 446 -26.68 21.37 -3.29
C SER A 446 -26.44 22.00 -1.91
N PRO A 447 -26.97 23.21 -1.64
CA PRO A 447 -26.86 23.84 -0.32
C PRO A 447 -27.30 22.91 0.81
N HIS A 448 -28.41 22.19 0.60
CA HIS A 448 -28.93 21.25 1.60
C HIS A 448 -27.94 20.12 1.93
N LEU A 449 -27.39 19.44 0.92
CA LEU A 449 -26.45 18.34 1.13
C LEU A 449 -25.15 18.83 1.77
N TYR A 450 -24.68 20.01 1.38
CA TYR A 450 -23.51 20.63 2.00
C TYR A 450 -23.76 20.98 3.47
N ASP A 451 -24.93 21.56 3.79
CA ASP A 451 -25.32 21.92 5.15
C ASP A 451 -25.37 20.68 6.07
N VAL A 452 -25.81 19.52 5.57
CA VAL A 452 -25.78 18.25 6.34
C VAL A 452 -24.35 17.87 6.71
N ILE A 453 -23.40 17.98 5.77
CA ILE A 453 -21.99 17.69 6.04
C ILE A 453 -21.41 18.69 7.05
N GLU A 454 -21.68 19.99 6.87
CA GLU A 454 -21.19 21.05 7.74
C GLU A 454 -21.72 20.89 9.18
N GLN A 455 -23.02 20.61 9.34
CA GLN A 455 -23.63 20.36 10.65
C GLN A 455 -23.01 19.15 11.35
N MET A 456 -22.73 18.07 10.61
CA MET A 456 -22.08 16.88 11.17
C MET A 456 -20.64 17.15 11.59
N GLN A 457 -19.90 17.93 10.80
CA GLN A 457 -18.56 18.35 11.19
C GLN A 457 -18.59 19.22 12.45
N ALA A 458 -19.49 20.21 12.51
CA ALA A 458 -19.64 21.08 13.67
C ALA A 458 -20.03 20.31 14.94
N LYS A 459 -20.98 19.37 14.84
CA LYS A 459 -21.45 18.56 15.97
C LYS A 459 -20.38 17.63 16.56
N HIS A 460 -19.40 17.24 15.76
CA HIS A 460 -18.36 16.27 16.13
C HIS A 460 -16.95 16.87 16.16
N ASP A 461 -16.85 18.20 16.29
CA ASP A 461 -15.57 18.93 16.35
C ASP A 461 -14.60 18.56 15.21
N GLY A 462 -15.12 18.43 13.99
CA GLY A 462 -14.34 18.06 12.81
C GLY A 462 -14.03 16.57 12.66
N GLY A 463 -14.44 15.73 13.63
CA GLY A 463 -14.01 14.34 13.75
C GLY A 463 -14.87 13.30 13.02
N TYR A 464 -16.08 13.65 12.59
CA TYR A 464 -17.06 12.66 12.09
C TYR A 464 -16.57 11.90 10.86
N PHE A 465 -16.02 12.62 9.89
CA PHE A 465 -15.57 12.07 8.61
C PHE A 465 -14.08 11.72 8.57
N LEU A 466 -13.40 11.63 9.72
CA LEU A 466 -12.00 11.21 9.76
C LEU A 466 -11.90 9.69 9.56
N GLN A 467 -11.01 9.29 8.64
CA GLN A 467 -10.97 7.94 8.07
C GLN A 467 -9.60 7.27 8.31
N PRO A 468 -9.59 6.01 8.76
CA PRO A 468 -8.35 5.27 8.91
C PRO A 468 -7.72 4.96 7.55
N HIS A 469 -6.40 5.12 7.47
CA HIS A 469 -5.56 4.79 6.31
C HIS A 469 -4.85 3.44 6.46
N ILE A 470 -5.14 2.70 7.52
CA ILE A 470 -4.67 1.34 7.71
C ILE A 470 -5.68 0.39 7.03
N PRO A 471 -5.23 -0.58 6.21
CA PRO A 471 -6.10 -1.61 5.66
C PRO A 471 -6.91 -2.33 6.73
N ASN A 472 -8.23 -2.43 6.55
CA ASN A 472 -9.14 -3.21 7.41
C ASN A 472 -9.58 -4.53 6.75
N TRP A 473 -9.07 -4.84 5.56
CA TRP A 473 -9.32 -6.09 4.85
C TRP A 473 -8.17 -7.09 5.07
N THR A 474 -8.48 -8.38 4.93
CA THR A 474 -7.50 -9.47 5.03
C THR A 474 -6.69 -9.64 3.75
N GLY A 475 -5.50 -10.24 3.86
CA GLY A 475 -4.67 -10.57 2.70
C GLY A 475 -5.42 -11.37 1.64
N GLY A 476 -5.36 -10.90 0.40
CA GLY A 476 -6.01 -11.50 -0.77
C GLY A 476 -7.49 -11.12 -0.96
N TYR A 477 -8.07 -10.26 -0.13
CA TYR A 477 -9.50 -9.89 -0.19
C TYR A 477 -9.96 -9.35 -1.55
N PHE A 478 -9.16 -8.51 -2.19
CA PHE A 478 -9.46 -7.93 -3.51
C PHE A 478 -9.11 -8.86 -4.68
N GLY A 479 -8.61 -10.06 -4.39
CA GLY A 479 -8.31 -11.07 -5.41
C GLY A 479 -9.54 -11.87 -5.87
N PHE A 480 -10.74 -11.64 -5.31
CA PHE A 480 -11.97 -12.37 -5.65
C PHE A 480 -13.21 -11.45 -5.63
N PRO A 481 -14.29 -11.79 -6.36
CA PRO A 481 -15.53 -11.01 -6.39
C PRO A 481 -16.40 -11.22 -5.13
N GLY A 482 -17.22 -10.23 -4.79
CA GLY A 482 -18.17 -10.32 -3.66
C GLY A 482 -17.53 -10.38 -2.28
N ARG A 483 -18.28 -10.79 -1.26
CA ARG A 483 -17.85 -10.73 0.14
C ARG A 483 -16.92 -11.88 0.51
N ALA A 484 -16.25 -11.77 1.66
CA ALA A 484 -15.43 -12.86 2.19
C ALA A 484 -16.20 -14.19 2.30
N ASP A 485 -17.47 -14.14 2.73
CA ASP A 485 -18.35 -15.32 2.81
C ASP A 485 -18.70 -15.92 1.45
N ASP A 486 -18.80 -15.08 0.41
CA ASP A 486 -19.20 -15.52 -0.92
C ASP A 486 -18.05 -16.30 -1.60
N ALA A 487 -16.80 -15.98 -1.25
CA ALA A 487 -15.60 -16.64 -1.75
C ALA A 487 -15.62 -18.17 -1.59
N LYS A 488 -16.23 -18.68 -0.51
CA LYS A 488 -16.30 -20.13 -0.24
C LYS A 488 -17.10 -20.89 -1.31
N ARG A 489 -18.12 -20.23 -1.89
CA ARG A 489 -19.13 -20.82 -2.80
C ARG A 489 -18.78 -20.73 -4.28
N LEU A 490 -17.76 -19.96 -4.61
CA LEU A 490 -17.36 -19.71 -5.98
C LEU A 490 -16.71 -20.96 -6.63
N PRO A 491 -16.76 -21.11 -7.98
CA PRO A 491 -16.25 -22.29 -8.67
C PRO A 491 -14.74 -22.53 -8.53
N GLU A 492 -14.31 -23.79 -8.58
CA GLU A 492 -12.89 -24.19 -8.39
C GLU A 492 -11.93 -23.66 -9.49
N GLY A 493 -12.44 -23.47 -10.71
CA GLY A 493 -11.70 -22.80 -11.78
C GLY A 493 -11.35 -21.36 -11.42
N THR A 494 -12.32 -20.63 -10.86
CA THR A 494 -12.18 -19.22 -10.45
C THR A 494 -11.27 -19.07 -9.23
N LYS A 495 -11.28 -20.03 -8.29
CA LYS A 495 -10.40 -20.06 -7.10
C LYS A 495 -8.89 -20.02 -7.41
N SER A 496 -8.49 -20.43 -8.61
CA SER A 496 -7.08 -20.55 -8.99
C SER A 496 -6.36 -19.23 -9.29
N ALA A 497 -7.14 -18.17 -9.51
CA ALA A 497 -6.62 -16.83 -9.78
C ALA A 497 -6.70 -15.91 -8.54
N TRP A 498 -7.25 -16.36 -7.41
CA TRP A 498 -7.55 -15.51 -6.27
C TRP A 498 -6.40 -15.32 -5.29
N LYS A 499 -6.60 -14.32 -4.42
CA LYS A 499 -5.72 -13.97 -3.30
C LYS A 499 -4.29 -13.68 -3.72
N LYS A 500 -4.12 -13.14 -4.92
CA LYS A 500 -2.83 -12.63 -5.36
C LYS A 500 -2.59 -11.28 -4.71
N GLU A 501 -1.44 -11.17 -4.07
CA GLU A 501 -0.89 -9.91 -3.58
C GLU A 501 0.34 -9.55 -4.41
N TYR A 502 0.82 -8.31 -4.26
CA TYR A 502 2.05 -7.90 -4.93
C TYR A 502 3.21 -8.83 -4.55
N LEU A 503 3.95 -9.26 -5.57
CA LEU A 503 5.16 -10.03 -5.45
C LEU A 503 6.22 -9.35 -6.33
N PRO A 504 7.34 -8.89 -5.77
CA PRO A 504 8.41 -8.28 -6.54
C PRO A 504 8.91 -9.21 -7.65
N GLY A 505 9.12 -8.66 -8.84
CA GLY A 505 9.69 -9.39 -9.98
C GLY A 505 11.03 -10.06 -9.66
N PRO A 506 12.00 -9.38 -9.03
CA PRO A 506 13.28 -9.98 -8.66
C PRO A 506 13.13 -11.16 -7.68
N THR A 507 12.30 -11.00 -6.65
CA THR A 507 11.96 -12.09 -5.72
C THR A 507 11.40 -13.30 -6.48
N ALA A 508 10.46 -13.07 -7.39
CA ALA A 508 9.86 -14.13 -8.18
C ALA A 508 10.87 -14.86 -9.06
N LEU A 509 11.77 -14.11 -9.70
CA LEU A 509 12.83 -14.67 -10.54
C LEU A 509 13.79 -15.55 -9.73
N MET A 510 14.26 -15.07 -8.57
CA MET A 510 15.16 -15.80 -7.68
C MET A 510 14.51 -17.09 -7.16
N ALA A 511 13.25 -17.01 -6.70
CA ALA A 511 12.50 -18.18 -6.26
C ALA A 511 12.27 -19.18 -7.40
N THR A 512 12.00 -18.70 -8.62
CA THR A 512 11.83 -19.55 -9.81
C THR A 512 13.13 -20.29 -10.14
N ALA A 513 14.25 -19.59 -10.19
CA ALA A 513 15.56 -20.18 -10.49
C ALA A 513 15.98 -21.24 -9.46
N PHE A 514 15.78 -20.94 -8.16
CA PHE A 514 16.06 -21.89 -7.08
C PHE A 514 15.16 -23.14 -7.16
N CYS A 515 13.85 -22.96 -7.27
CA CYS A 515 12.92 -24.09 -7.35
C CYS A 515 13.11 -24.93 -8.61
N ALA A 516 13.46 -24.32 -9.74
CA ALA A 516 13.78 -25.05 -10.98
C ALA A 516 15.06 -25.88 -10.83
N SER A 517 16.08 -25.35 -10.16
CA SER A 517 17.33 -26.08 -9.87
C SER A 517 17.08 -27.27 -8.95
N LEU A 518 16.28 -27.07 -7.90
CA LEU A 518 15.88 -28.13 -6.98
C LEU A 518 15.04 -29.21 -7.67
N ALA A 519 14.07 -28.80 -8.50
CA ALA A 519 13.29 -29.73 -9.31
C ALA A 519 14.17 -30.54 -10.28
N GLY A 520 15.18 -29.90 -10.88
CA GLY A 520 16.18 -30.56 -11.71
C GLY A 520 16.97 -31.63 -10.96
N ALA A 521 17.42 -31.33 -9.74
CA ALA A 521 18.12 -32.30 -8.88
C ALA A 521 17.23 -33.50 -8.51
N LEU A 522 15.97 -33.25 -8.17
CA LEU A 522 15.01 -34.29 -7.80
C LEU A 522 14.58 -35.16 -8.98
N ARG A 523 14.64 -34.63 -10.20
CA ARG A 523 14.25 -35.36 -11.42
C ARG A 523 15.08 -36.63 -11.65
N HIS A 524 16.32 -36.68 -11.16
CA HIS A 524 17.19 -37.85 -11.36
C HIS A 524 16.60 -39.14 -10.76
N GLY A 525 15.91 -39.04 -9.62
CA GLY A 525 15.27 -40.17 -8.94
C GLY A 525 13.75 -40.22 -9.09
N HIS A 526 13.19 -39.52 -10.08
CA HIS A 526 11.74 -39.32 -10.20
C HIS A 526 11.20 -39.79 -11.56
N ASN A 527 10.00 -40.37 -11.59
CA ASN A 527 9.35 -40.80 -12.82
C ASN A 527 8.84 -39.58 -13.64
N PRO A 528 9.40 -39.31 -14.84
CA PRO A 528 9.10 -38.11 -15.60
C PRO A 528 7.64 -38.02 -16.11
N SER A 529 6.91 -39.13 -16.13
CA SER A 529 5.49 -39.18 -16.53
C SER A 529 4.53 -38.94 -15.36
N ARG A 530 5.04 -38.85 -14.13
CA ARG A 530 4.25 -38.55 -12.93
C ARG A 530 4.52 -37.12 -12.50
N ARG A 531 3.56 -36.48 -11.81
CA ARG A 531 3.74 -35.09 -11.39
C ARG A 531 4.77 -34.98 -10.26
N LEU A 532 5.66 -34.01 -10.39
CA LEU A 532 6.52 -33.48 -9.32
C LEU A 532 6.33 -31.97 -9.29
N ARG A 533 6.06 -31.40 -8.11
CA ARG A 533 5.95 -29.96 -7.94
C ARG A 533 6.91 -29.48 -6.87
N VAL A 534 7.61 -28.40 -7.15
CA VAL A 534 8.49 -27.67 -6.24
C VAL A 534 8.10 -26.20 -6.28
N THR A 535 7.93 -25.57 -5.13
CA THR A 535 7.69 -24.13 -5.03
C THR A 535 8.26 -23.58 -3.73
N LEU A 536 8.50 -22.28 -3.70
CA LEU A 536 8.91 -21.55 -2.51
C LEU A 536 7.78 -20.61 -2.08
N HIS A 537 7.44 -20.65 -0.80
CA HIS A 537 6.59 -19.65 -0.17
C HIS A 537 7.47 -18.73 0.67
N ARG A 538 7.30 -17.43 0.54
CA ARG A 538 7.88 -16.45 1.47
C ARG A 538 6.88 -16.12 2.56
N VAL A 539 7.38 -15.74 3.73
CA VAL A 539 6.54 -15.09 4.74
C VAL A 539 6.42 -13.62 4.38
N ALA A 540 5.19 -13.09 4.41
CA ALA A 540 4.88 -11.69 4.14
C ALA A 540 3.72 -11.24 5.02
N SER A 541 3.62 -9.92 5.27
CA SER A 541 2.51 -9.33 6.01
C SER A 541 1.64 -8.49 5.08
N PHE A 542 0.34 -8.78 5.04
CA PHE A 542 -0.66 -7.97 4.33
C PHE A 542 -1.85 -7.72 5.27
N GLY A 543 -2.28 -6.46 5.39
CA GLY A 543 -3.38 -6.10 6.30
C GLY A 543 -3.11 -6.43 7.78
N GLY A 544 -1.83 -6.49 8.19
CA GLY A 544 -1.42 -6.85 9.55
C GLY A 544 -1.36 -8.36 9.84
N GLN A 545 -1.74 -9.21 8.88
CA GLN A 545 -1.67 -10.67 9.04
C GLN A 545 -0.46 -11.25 8.32
N GLU A 546 0.23 -12.18 8.97
CA GLU A 546 1.23 -13.01 8.30
C GLU A 546 0.56 -14.02 7.38
N VAL A 547 1.11 -14.14 6.17
CA VAL A 547 0.71 -15.13 5.18
C VAL A 547 1.94 -15.77 4.58
N LEU A 548 1.77 -16.99 4.08
CA LEU A 548 2.72 -17.64 3.20
C LEU A 548 2.35 -17.25 1.76
N GLN A 549 3.18 -16.45 1.09
CA GLN A 549 2.96 -16.07 -0.30
C GLN A 549 3.80 -16.93 -1.23
N GLN A 550 3.16 -17.60 -2.18
CA GLN A 550 3.84 -18.38 -3.21
C GLN A 550 4.69 -17.46 -4.11
N ALA A 551 6.01 -17.60 -4.03
CA ALA A 551 6.99 -16.73 -4.67
C ALA A 551 7.30 -17.12 -6.12
N CYS A 552 6.91 -18.31 -6.58
CA CYS A 552 7.09 -18.72 -7.97
C CYS A 552 5.96 -19.66 -8.40
N ASN A 553 5.78 -19.84 -9.71
CA ASN A 553 4.96 -20.94 -10.20
C ASN A 553 5.59 -22.28 -9.82
N TYR A 554 4.77 -23.34 -9.75
CA TYR A 554 5.31 -24.68 -9.51
C TYR A 554 6.33 -25.04 -10.59
N GLN A 555 7.49 -25.52 -10.16
CA GLN A 555 8.56 -26.07 -10.99
C GLN A 555 8.54 -27.59 -10.90
N GLY A 556 8.97 -28.31 -11.93
CA GLY A 556 8.97 -29.78 -11.91
C GLY A 556 8.63 -30.42 -13.24
N VAL A 557 8.05 -31.61 -13.19
CA VAL A 557 7.72 -32.45 -14.36
C VAL A 557 6.24 -32.84 -14.35
N ALA A 558 5.72 -33.13 -15.55
CA ALA A 558 4.31 -33.45 -15.78
C ALA A 558 3.33 -32.44 -15.11
N LEU A 559 3.66 -31.14 -15.20
CA LEU A 559 2.83 -30.04 -14.73
C LEU A 559 1.64 -29.84 -15.67
N GLU A 560 0.49 -29.48 -15.12
CA GLU A 560 -0.68 -29.11 -15.90
C GLU A 560 -0.77 -27.58 -16.05
N ARG A 561 -1.49 -27.05 -17.06
CA ARG A 561 -1.74 -25.59 -17.21
C ARG A 561 -2.21 -24.91 -15.92
N LYS A 562 -2.92 -25.65 -15.09
CA LYS A 562 -3.49 -25.17 -13.82
C LYS A 562 -2.42 -24.90 -12.75
N ASP A 563 -1.20 -25.41 -12.93
CA ASP A 563 -0.03 -25.23 -12.06
C ASP A 563 0.78 -23.96 -12.43
N GLU A 564 0.50 -23.33 -13.59
CA GLU A 564 1.23 -22.15 -14.12
C GLU A 564 0.72 -20.79 -13.59
N SER A 565 -0.32 -20.78 -12.74
CA SER A 565 -0.95 -19.55 -12.23
C SER A 565 -0.76 -19.30 -10.72
N GLY A 566 0.20 -20.01 -10.11
CA GLY A 566 0.51 -20.06 -8.67
C GLY A 566 1.12 -18.81 -8.07
N ILE A 567 1.91 -18.10 -8.88
CA ILE A 567 2.70 -16.97 -8.44
C ILE A 567 1.86 -15.84 -7.79
N GLY A 568 2.34 -15.35 -6.64
CA GLY A 568 1.78 -14.24 -5.88
C GLY A 568 0.59 -14.60 -4.98
N ARG A 569 0.07 -15.84 -5.04
CA ARG A 569 -1.04 -16.30 -4.18
C ARG A 569 -0.64 -16.32 -2.71
N THR A 570 -1.53 -15.89 -1.83
CA THR A 570 -1.33 -15.91 -0.38
C THR A 570 -2.13 -17.02 0.30
N PHE A 571 -1.53 -17.61 1.32
CA PHE A 571 -2.05 -18.71 2.11
C PHE A 571 -1.97 -18.33 3.59
N PRO A 572 -3.01 -18.58 4.40
CA PRO A 572 -2.90 -18.41 5.84
C PRO A 572 -1.76 -19.26 6.42
N ILE A 573 -1.05 -18.75 7.43
CA ILE A 573 0.10 -19.43 8.07
C ILE A 573 -0.23 -20.78 8.73
N HIS A 574 -1.50 -21.12 8.91
CA HIS A 574 -1.95 -22.41 9.47
C HIS A 574 -2.33 -23.46 8.43
N MET A 575 -2.14 -23.17 7.14
CA MET A 575 -2.67 -24.00 6.05
C MET A 575 -1.73 -25.15 5.67
N GLY A 576 -2.30 -26.37 5.62
CA GLY A 576 -1.64 -27.56 5.07
C GLY A 576 -0.29 -27.90 5.72
N THR A 577 0.60 -28.59 4.99
CA THR A 577 1.95 -28.90 5.47
C THR A 577 2.84 -27.68 5.62
N ILE A 578 2.66 -26.67 4.76
CA ILE A 578 3.47 -25.44 4.82
C ILE A 578 3.22 -24.67 6.13
N GLY A 579 1.97 -24.66 6.62
CA GLY A 579 1.65 -24.06 7.90
C GLY A 579 2.12 -24.88 9.10
N LEU A 580 2.11 -26.21 8.99
CA LEU A 580 2.75 -27.08 9.99
C LEU A 580 4.25 -26.79 10.12
N ALA A 581 4.96 -26.69 9.00
CA ALA A 581 6.38 -26.35 8.99
C ALA A 581 6.64 -24.94 9.56
N PHE A 582 5.77 -23.97 9.26
CA PHE A 582 5.84 -22.62 9.81
C PHE A 582 5.73 -22.62 11.35
N TYR A 583 4.72 -23.29 11.92
CA TYR A 583 4.52 -23.28 13.38
C TYR A 583 5.49 -24.16 14.16
N THR A 584 5.77 -25.37 13.66
CA THR A 584 6.69 -26.30 14.33
C THR A 584 8.14 -25.85 14.20
N ARG A 585 8.47 -25.05 13.18
CA ARG A 585 9.85 -24.71 12.78
C ARG A 585 10.69 -25.96 12.51
N ARG A 586 10.03 -27.05 12.11
CA ARG A 586 10.64 -28.34 11.75
C ARG A 586 10.28 -28.69 10.31
N VAL A 587 11.10 -29.56 9.71
CA VAL A 587 10.75 -30.15 8.42
C VAL A 587 9.58 -31.12 8.62
N ILE A 588 8.53 -30.97 7.82
CA ILE A 588 7.34 -31.82 7.86
C ILE A 588 7.30 -32.65 6.58
N ARG A 589 7.35 -33.97 6.69
CA ARG A 589 7.35 -34.92 5.56
C ARG A 589 6.22 -35.93 5.73
N SER A 590 5.64 -36.44 4.65
CA SER A 590 4.72 -37.57 4.73
C SER A 590 5.43 -38.86 5.13
N LEU A 591 4.76 -39.75 5.86
CA LEU A 591 5.33 -41.05 6.21
C LEU A 591 5.71 -41.86 4.95
N PRO A 592 6.74 -42.71 5.00
CA PRO A 592 7.06 -43.62 3.92
C PRO A 592 5.83 -44.46 3.53
N SER A 593 5.56 -44.54 2.23
CA SER A 593 4.45 -45.33 1.68
C SER A 593 3.07 -45.00 2.29
N VAL A 594 2.86 -43.74 2.70
CA VAL A 594 1.56 -43.26 3.22
C VAL A 594 0.43 -43.58 2.23
N ASP A 595 -0.73 -43.97 2.76
CA ASP A 595 -1.92 -44.16 1.94
C ASP A 595 -2.37 -42.79 1.36
N PRO A 596 -2.49 -42.64 0.03
CA PRO A 596 -2.89 -41.38 -0.60
C PRO A 596 -4.29 -40.92 -0.19
N GLY A 597 -5.19 -41.87 0.10
CA GLY A 597 -6.54 -41.58 0.58
C GLY A 597 -6.53 -40.94 1.96
N LYS A 598 -5.77 -41.51 2.90
CA LYS A 598 -5.55 -40.94 4.25
C LYS A 598 -4.87 -39.57 4.17
N LEU A 599 -3.82 -39.44 3.36
CA LEU A 599 -3.12 -38.16 3.18
C LEU A 599 -4.07 -37.10 2.60
N HIS A 600 -4.85 -37.44 1.57
CA HIS A 600 -5.86 -36.55 1.00
C HIS A 600 -6.95 -36.18 2.00
N ALA A 601 -7.47 -37.14 2.76
CA ALA A 601 -8.49 -36.90 3.78
C ALA A 601 -7.98 -35.96 4.88
N TYR A 602 -6.76 -36.20 5.36
CA TYR A 602 -6.11 -35.35 6.35
C TYR A 602 -5.89 -33.91 5.83
N MET A 603 -5.36 -33.76 4.62
CA MET A 603 -5.15 -32.45 4.00
C MET A 603 -6.49 -31.71 3.78
N SER A 604 -7.55 -32.44 3.45
CA SER A 604 -8.88 -31.89 3.21
C SER A 604 -9.69 -31.62 4.48
N SER A 605 -9.11 -31.89 5.66
CA SER A 605 -9.80 -31.79 6.95
C SER A 605 -10.10 -30.32 7.35
N PRO A 606 -11.14 -30.08 8.17
CA PRO A 606 -11.45 -28.75 8.67
C PRO A 606 -10.30 -28.09 9.45
N SER A 607 -9.43 -28.88 10.11
CA SER A 607 -8.27 -28.37 10.85
C SER A 607 -7.16 -27.85 9.93
N ARG A 608 -7.16 -28.22 8.64
CA ARG A 608 -6.19 -27.76 7.64
C ARG A 608 -6.76 -26.74 6.66
N ARG A 609 -8.07 -26.50 6.70
CA ARG A 609 -8.83 -25.43 6.00
C ARG A 609 -8.54 -25.29 4.49
N LEU A 610 -8.07 -26.32 3.78
CA LEU A 610 -7.82 -26.28 2.32
C LEU A 610 -9.02 -25.78 1.51
N ARG A 611 -10.26 -26.06 1.97
CA ARG A 611 -11.50 -25.65 1.30
C ARG A 611 -11.79 -24.14 1.34
N GLU A 612 -11.23 -23.41 2.30
CA GLU A 612 -11.54 -22.00 2.54
C GLU A 612 -10.69 -21.04 1.70
N SER A 613 -9.55 -21.49 1.19
CA SER A 613 -8.62 -20.61 0.46
C SER A 613 -7.85 -21.23 -0.70
N THR A 614 -8.01 -22.53 -1.00
CA THR A 614 -7.22 -23.22 -2.04
C THR A 614 -8.00 -24.28 -2.79
N ARG A 615 -7.40 -24.81 -3.88
CA ARG A 615 -7.88 -26.05 -4.52
C ARG A 615 -7.59 -27.25 -3.62
N LEU A 616 -8.42 -28.28 -3.75
CA LEU A 616 -8.16 -29.55 -3.06
C LEU A 616 -6.89 -30.20 -3.61
N MET A 617 -6.12 -30.81 -2.72
CA MET A 617 -4.99 -31.64 -3.13
C MET A 617 -5.50 -32.80 -3.99
N SER A 618 -4.82 -33.12 -5.09
CA SER A 618 -5.15 -34.30 -5.91
C SER A 618 -5.12 -35.56 -5.06
N THR A 619 -6.10 -36.45 -5.22
CA THR A 619 -6.16 -37.77 -4.55
C THR A 619 -5.02 -38.69 -5.00
N LYS A 620 -4.29 -38.31 -6.07
CA LYS A 620 -3.13 -39.03 -6.59
C LYS A 620 -1.80 -38.62 -5.92
N VAL A 621 -1.80 -37.60 -5.07
CA VAL A 621 -0.57 -37.18 -4.36
C VAL A 621 -0.20 -38.26 -3.34
N ARG A 622 1.03 -38.77 -3.45
CA ARG A 622 1.57 -39.83 -2.61
C ARG A 622 2.67 -39.36 -1.67
N PHE A 623 3.24 -38.20 -1.94
CA PHE A 623 4.34 -37.65 -1.15
C PHE A 623 4.20 -36.14 -1.02
N VAL A 624 4.45 -35.62 0.19
CA VAL A 624 4.57 -34.18 0.46
C VAL A 624 5.73 -33.92 1.43
N ILE A 625 6.41 -32.79 1.26
CA ILE A 625 7.35 -32.27 2.24
C ILE A 625 7.31 -30.74 2.27
N ALA A 626 7.43 -30.16 3.45
CA ALA A 626 7.56 -28.74 3.69
C ALA A 626 8.81 -28.48 4.54
N ILE A 627 9.72 -27.65 4.04
CA ILE A 627 11.01 -27.33 4.68
C ILE A 627 11.01 -25.85 5.02
N PRO A 628 10.94 -25.47 6.32
CA PRO A 628 10.96 -24.07 6.71
C PRO A 628 12.37 -23.49 6.53
N ILE A 629 12.45 -22.21 6.20
CA ILE A 629 13.67 -21.41 6.22
C ILE A 629 13.57 -20.52 7.46
N LEU A 630 14.49 -20.70 8.39
CA LEU A 630 14.44 -20.07 9.71
C LEU A 630 15.38 -18.87 9.81
N GLU A 631 15.01 -17.92 10.64
CA GLU A 631 15.90 -16.88 11.15
C GLU A 631 16.36 -17.27 12.57
N PRO A 632 17.46 -16.69 13.09
CA PRO A 632 17.88 -16.88 14.47
C PRO A 632 16.77 -16.51 15.47
N THR A 633 16.54 -17.35 16.48
CA THR A 633 15.42 -17.16 17.42
C THR A 633 15.64 -16.07 18.47
N ASP A 634 16.88 -15.59 18.62
CA ASP A 634 17.21 -14.56 19.60
C ASP A 634 16.49 -13.24 19.27
N PRO A 635 16.00 -12.51 20.29
CA PRO A 635 15.39 -11.19 20.09
C PRO A 635 16.34 -10.23 19.36
N GLY A 636 15.86 -9.59 18.29
CA GLY A 636 16.65 -8.65 17.48
C GLY A 636 17.54 -9.28 16.41
N LEU A 637 17.60 -10.62 16.35
CA LEU A 637 18.27 -11.39 15.30
C LEU A 637 17.33 -12.03 14.27
N HIS A 638 16.01 -11.81 14.40
CA HIS A 638 15.04 -12.10 13.36
C HIS A 638 14.21 -10.86 13.02
N SER A 639 13.64 -10.87 11.83
CA SER A 639 12.70 -9.89 11.36
C SER A 639 11.33 -10.11 12.03
N PRO A 640 10.68 -9.09 12.59
CA PRO A 640 9.33 -9.27 13.11
C PRO A 640 8.34 -9.59 11.98
N PRO A 641 7.24 -10.32 12.27
CA PRO A 641 6.86 -10.81 13.60
C PRO A 641 7.21 -12.29 13.89
N SER A 642 7.59 -13.10 12.89
CA SER A 642 7.98 -14.51 13.07
C SER A 642 9.38 -14.80 12.54
N ALA A 643 10.15 -15.66 13.23
CA ALA A 643 11.49 -16.10 12.84
C ALA A 643 11.51 -17.14 11.71
N VAL A 644 10.63 -16.99 10.72
CA VAL A 644 10.50 -17.87 9.55
C VAL A 644 10.49 -16.98 8.32
N ALA A 645 11.48 -17.11 7.44
CA ALA A 645 11.56 -16.30 6.22
C ALA A 645 10.75 -16.91 5.05
N GLY A 646 10.53 -18.22 5.07
CA GLY A 646 9.80 -18.92 4.01
C GLY A 646 9.67 -20.42 4.25
N VAL A 647 8.99 -21.10 3.33
CA VAL A 647 8.78 -22.55 3.34
C VAL A 647 8.91 -23.10 1.91
N ILE A 648 9.86 -24.00 1.69
CA ILE A 648 9.97 -24.78 0.46
C ILE A 648 8.93 -25.89 0.53
N TYR A 649 8.12 -26.04 -0.52
CA TYR A 649 7.10 -27.08 -0.61
C TYR A 649 7.35 -27.96 -1.83
N ILE A 650 7.23 -29.27 -1.61
CA ILE A 650 7.40 -30.29 -2.66
C ILE A 650 6.27 -31.31 -2.53
N ASP A 651 5.66 -31.69 -3.65
CA ASP A 651 4.75 -32.83 -3.73
C ASP A 651 4.99 -33.72 -4.95
N SER A 652 4.57 -34.98 -4.86
CA SER A 652 4.63 -35.90 -5.98
C SER A 652 3.45 -36.88 -6.07
N GLU A 653 3.10 -37.24 -7.30
CA GLU A 653 2.18 -38.34 -7.66
C GLU A 653 2.92 -39.63 -8.07
N ALA A 654 4.26 -39.67 -7.99
CA ALA A 654 5.02 -40.85 -8.37
C ALA A 654 4.89 -41.97 -7.32
N ASP A 655 4.75 -43.19 -7.83
CA ASP A 655 4.81 -44.40 -7.03
C ASP A 655 6.26 -44.55 -6.48
N ASP A 656 6.40 -44.96 -5.22
CA ASP A 656 7.68 -45.17 -4.51
C ASP A 656 8.64 -43.96 -4.39
N PHE A 657 8.18 -42.75 -4.73
CA PHE A 657 8.99 -41.54 -4.54
C PHE A 657 8.99 -41.11 -3.07
N PHE A 658 10.19 -41.03 -2.50
CA PHE A 658 10.41 -40.56 -1.14
C PHE A 658 11.73 -39.80 -1.03
N ILE A 659 11.70 -38.65 -0.36
CA ILE A 659 12.93 -37.90 -0.04
C ILE A 659 13.39 -38.36 1.34
N ASP A 660 14.35 -39.27 1.37
CA ASP A 660 14.99 -39.75 2.60
C ASP A 660 15.89 -38.67 3.25
N ASP A 661 16.43 -38.96 4.42
CA ASP A 661 17.23 -38.00 5.19
C ASP A 661 18.55 -37.63 4.49
N GLY A 662 19.12 -38.54 3.68
CA GLY A 662 20.32 -38.27 2.88
C GLY A 662 20.04 -37.26 1.77
N SER A 663 18.96 -37.50 1.01
CA SER A 663 18.47 -36.61 -0.03
C SER A 663 18.04 -35.27 0.56
N LEU A 664 17.34 -35.27 1.69
CA LEU A 664 16.92 -34.07 2.41
C LEU A 664 18.12 -33.21 2.85
N LYS A 665 19.21 -33.82 3.34
CA LYS A 665 20.45 -33.09 3.64
C LYS A 665 21.00 -32.37 2.40
N GLY A 666 20.94 -33.00 1.22
CA GLY A 666 21.31 -32.37 -0.05
C GLY A 666 20.43 -31.17 -0.39
N ILE A 667 19.11 -31.28 -0.20
CA ILE A 667 18.16 -30.17 -0.42
C ILE A 667 18.43 -29.01 0.55
N VAL A 668 18.62 -29.31 1.84
CA VAL A 668 18.97 -28.31 2.86
C VAL A 668 20.31 -27.64 2.52
N TRP A 669 21.29 -28.39 2.02
CA TRP A 669 22.56 -27.84 1.56
C TRP A 669 22.38 -26.86 0.38
N MET A 670 21.58 -27.22 -0.62
CA MET A 670 21.23 -26.32 -1.72
C MET A 670 20.51 -25.06 -1.23
N ALA A 671 19.59 -25.20 -0.27
CA ALA A 671 18.89 -24.07 0.32
C ALA A 671 19.85 -23.14 1.09
N LYS A 672 20.80 -23.69 1.86
CA LYS A 672 21.84 -22.90 2.54
C LYS A 672 22.69 -22.11 1.54
N GLY A 673 23.20 -22.76 0.48
CA GLY A 673 23.99 -22.07 -0.54
C GLY A 673 23.20 -20.97 -1.28
N PHE A 674 21.90 -21.18 -1.51
CA PHE A 674 21.02 -20.15 -2.05
C PHE A 674 20.88 -18.95 -1.10
N LEU A 675 20.65 -19.20 0.20
CA LEU A 675 20.52 -18.15 1.21
C LEU A 675 21.83 -17.39 1.41
N ASP A 676 22.97 -18.08 1.49
CA ASP A 676 24.29 -17.47 1.59
C ASP A 676 24.55 -16.54 0.40
N GLY A 677 24.20 -16.97 -0.81
CA GLY A 677 24.26 -16.16 -2.01
C GLY A 677 23.40 -14.90 -1.91
N LEU A 678 22.13 -15.04 -1.50
CA LEU A 678 21.21 -13.90 -1.32
C LEU A 678 21.67 -12.93 -0.22
N GLN A 679 22.24 -13.42 0.87
CA GLN A 679 22.77 -12.59 1.95
C GLN A 679 24.07 -11.87 1.51
N ALA A 680 24.88 -12.51 0.66
CA ALA A 680 26.03 -11.88 0.04
C ALA A 680 25.63 -10.77 -0.95
N LEU A 681 24.51 -10.90 -1.67
CA LEU A 681 23.96 -9.82 -2.51
C LEU A 681 23.58 -8.58 -1.72
N GLY A 682 23.23 -8.71 -0.44
CA GLY A 682 23.05 -7.56 0.44
C GLY A 682 24.35 -6.77 0.65
N LYS A 683 25.52 -7.43 0.50
CA LYS A 683 26.86 -6.87 0.70
C LYS A 683 27.62 -6.56 -0.59
N THR A 684 27.17 -7.11 -1.72
CA THR A 684 27.81 -6.93 -3.04
C THR A 684 26.78 -6.40 -4.04
N PRO A 685 27.08 -5.31 -4.75
CA PRO A 685 26.10 -4.63 -5.58
C PRO A 685 25.79 -5.45 -6.84
N LEU A 686 24.71 -6.22 -6.81
CA LEU A 686 23.90 -6.42 -8.01
C LEU A 686 23.07 -5.14 -8.17
N GLU A 687 23.52 -4.26 -9.06
CA GLU A 687 23.05 -2.88 -9.17
C GLU A 687 21.52 -2.78 -9.04
N ARG A 688 21.05 -1.95 -8.09
CA ARG A 688 19.63 -1.61 -7.86
C ARG A 688 18.73 -2.71 -7.27
N LEU A 689 19.26 -3.80 -6.72
CA LEU A 689 18.47 -4.75 -5.95
C LEU A 689 18.63 -4.52 -4.45
N SER A 690 17.53 -4.53 -3.70
CA SER A 690 17.56 -4.40 -2.25
C SER A 690 16.57 -5.35 -1.60
N ASN A 691 17.01 -6.02 -0.54
CA ASN A 691 16.17 -6.86 0.28
C ASN A 691 15.56 -6.05 1.41
N LEU A 692 14.37 -5.50 1.19
CA LEU A 692 13.74 -4.58 2.13
C LEU A 692 12.66 -5.29 2.91
N ALA A 693 12.64 -5.10 4.23
CA ALA A 693 11.52 -5.58 5.04
C ALA A 693 10.21 -4.94 4.55
N PRO A 694 9.14 -5.71 4.33
CA PRO A 694 7.83 -5.12 4.12
C PRO A 694 7.40 -4.37 5.40
N PRO A 695 6.54 -3.36 5.30
CA PRO A 695 6.01 -2.65 6.46
C PRO A 695 5.30 -3.64 7.40
N VAL A 696 5.81 -3.77 8.62
CA VAL A 696 5.16 -4.58 9.65
C VAL A 696 4.15 -3.68 10.35
N ARG A 697 2.91 -3.70 9.86
CA ARG A 697 1.80 -3.02 10.54
C ARG A 697 1.34 -3.94 11.65
N SER A 698 1.71 -3.65 12.90
CA SER A 698 1.18 -4.39 14.03
C SER A 698 -0.33 -4.13 14.14
N SER A 699 -1.16 -4.98 13.53
CA SER A 699 -2.39 -5.31 14.22
C SER A 699 -1.94 -5.91 15.55
N SER A 700 -2.38 -5.33 16.67
CA SER A 700 -2.11 -5.87 18.01
C SER A 700 -2.73 -7.27 18.23
N GLN A 701 -3.17 -7.90 17.16
CA GLN A 701 -3.30 -9.32 17.02
C GLN A 701 -2.51 -9.71 15.76
N VAL A 702 -1.29 -10.20 15.94
CA VAL A 702 -1.04 -11.53 15.36
C VAL A 702 -2.24 -12.33 15.85
N GLU A 703 -2.96 -13.01 14.98
CA GLU A 703 -3.85 -14.09 15.42
C GLU A 703 -2.96 -15.18 16.08
N THR A 704 -2.36 -14.85 17.23
CA THR A 704 -2.09 -15.74 18.33
C THR A 704 -3.40 -16.05 19.06
N SER A 705 -4.56 -15.71 18.46
CA SER A 705 -5.82 -16.40 18.74
C SER A 705 -5.61 -17.89 18.49
N SER A 706 -5.27 -18.54 19.61
CA SER A 706 -5.51 -19.94 19.92
C SER A 706 -4.90 -20.97 18.96
N ILE A 707 -3.57 -21.13 19.05
CA ILE A 707 -3.03 -22.50 19.09
C ILE A 707 -3.33 -23.05 20.50
N GLU A 708 -4.61 -23.23 20.82
CA GLU A 708 -5.03 -24.00 22.01
C GLU A 708 -4.81 -25.51 21.81
N ARG A 709 -4.38 -25.93 20.61
CA ARG A 709 -4.17 -27.33 20.22
C ARG A 709 -2.80 -27.52 19.61
N ASP A 710 -2.16 -28.64 19.93
CA ASP A 710 -0.95 -29.12 19.26
C ASP A 710 -1.09 -28.97 17.73
N PRO A 711 -0.28 -28.12 17.06
CA PRO A 711 -0.39 -27.93 15.61
C PRO A 711 -0.16 -29.25 14.88
N PHE A 712 0.60 -30.18 15.46
CA PHE A 712 0.91 -31.51 14.94
C PHE A 712 0.11 -32.60 15.67
N ASP A 713 -1.22 -32.55 15.59
CA ASP A 713 -2.15 -33.46 16.27
C ASP A 713 -2.00 -34.97 15.92
N ALA A 714 -2.76 -35.83 16.60
CA ALA A 714 -2.74 -37.28 16.37
C ALA A 714 -3.04 -37.65 14.91
N ALA A 715 -3.94 -36.93 14.25
CA ALA A 715 -4.26 -37.14 12.84
C ALA A 715 -3.06 -36.78 11.93
N ALA A 716 -2.27 -35.77 12.28
CA ALA A 716 -1.01 -35.47 11.60
C ALA A 716 -0.04 -36.64 11.69
N ARG A 717 0.14 -37.18 12.90
CA ARG A 717 1.08 -38.28 13.20
C ARG A 717 0.76 -39.60 12.48
N GLU A 718 -0.48 -39.77 12.01
CA GLU A 718 -0.87 -40.95 11.22
C GLU A 718 -0.38 -40.91 9.76
N VAL A 719 -0.05 -39.72 9.23
CA VAL A 719 0.26 -39.52 7.80
C VAL A 719 1.52 -38.70 7.54
N LEU A 720 2.01 -37.97 8.54
CA LEU A 720 3.17 -37.10 8.49
C LEU A 720 4.12 -37.40 9.66
N GLU A 721 5.37 -36.97 9.52
CA GLU A 721 6.38 -36.94 10.57
C GLU A 721 7.04 -35.55 10.67
N GLU A 722 7.46 -35.20 11.89
CA GLU A 722 8.40 -34.13 12.15
C GLU A 722 9.82 -34.69 12.03
N VAL A 723 10.59 -34.27 11.04
CA VAL A 723 11.94 -34.79 10.82
C VAL A 723 12.88 -34.18 11.86
N GLY A 724 13.33 -34.99 12.82
CA GLY A 724 14.25 -34.58 13.88
C GLY A 724 15.75 -34.74 13.54
N THR A 725 16.08 -35.50 12.51
CA THR A 725 17.45 -35.88 12.12
C THR A 725 18.15 -34.89 11.19
N VAL A 726 17.37 -34.02 10.53
CA VAL A 726 17.88 -33.01 9.60
C VAL A 726 17.34 -31.65 10.00
N GLU A 727 18.23 -30.74 10.32
CA GLU A 727 17.85 -29.38 10.70
C GLU A 727 17.44 -28.55 9.47
N PRO A 728 16.42 -27.69 9.59
CA PRO A 728 16.06 -26.75 8.52
C PRO A 728 17.22 -25.78 8.21
N PRO A 729 17.25 -25.18 7.00
CA PRO A 729 18.16 -24.08 6.70
C PRO A 729 17.87 -22.86 7.60
N VAL A 730 18.93 -22.25 8.14
CA VAL A 730 18.88 -21.08 9.02
C VAL A 730 19.74 -19.97 8.42
N THR A 731 19.23 -18.73 8.40
CA THR A 731 19.98 -17.55 7.94
C THR A 731 20.94 -17.04 9.00
N ALA A 732 21.98 -16.30 8.61
CA ALA A 732 22.96 -15.74 9.56
C ALA A 732 22.40 -14.61 10.48
N GLY A 733 21.22 -14.09 10.18
CA GLY A 733 20.60 -12.94 10.87
C GLY A 733 19.23 -12.64 10.27
N PRO A 734 18.67 -11.44 10.55
CA PRO A 734 17.39 -11.03 9.99
C PRO A 734 17.42 -11.13 8.47
N PHE A 735 16.46 -11.83 7.89
CA PHE A 735 16.36 -12.07 6.47
C PHE A 735 14.92 -12.06 6.01
N GLN A 736 14.68 -11.30 4.94
CA GLN A 736 13.41 -11.27 4.25
C GLN A 736 13.60 -11.84 2.84
N LEU A 737 12.61 -12.51 2.28
CA LEU A 737 12.65 -12.88 0.86
C LEU A 737 11.85 -11.85 0.05
N ASN A 738 12.33 -10.60 0.06
CA ASN A 738 11.63 -9.44 -0.53
C ASN A 738 12.60 -8.53 -1.30
N PHE A 739 13.30 -9.11 -2.27
CA PHE A 739 14.14 -8.40 -3.21
C PHE A 739 13.27 -7.64 -4.24
N ASP A 740 13.44 -6.33 -4.29
CA ASP A 740 12.81 -5.46 -5.29
C ASP A 740 13.85 -4.52 -5.91
N TYR A 741 13.46 -3.89 -7.03
CA TYR A 741 14.27 -2.83 -7.63
C TYR A 741 14.18 -1.55 -6.81
N SER A 742 15.33 -0.95 -6.58
CA SER A 742 15.46 0.37 -5.98
C SER A 742 16.45 1.20 -6.79
N GLU A 743 16.08 2.43 -7.16
CA GLU A 743 17.04 3.39 -7.76
C GLU A 743 18.22 3.69 -6.84
N PHE A 744 18.12 3.33 -5.57
CA PHE A 744 19.12 3.56 -4.54
C PHE A 744 19.30 2.34 -3.65
N VAL A 745 20.52 1.83 -3.57
CA VAL A 745 20.90 0.79 -2.60
C VAL A 745 21.72 1.50 -1.54
N VAL A 746 21.23 1.54 -0.30
CA VAL A 746 22.03 2.00 0.83
C VAL A 746 23.17 1.01 0.97
N GLN A 747 24.42 1.47 0.82
CA GLN A 747 25.56 0.66 1.23
C GLN A 747 25.56 0.62 2.77
N GLU A 748 25.22 -0.53 3.33
CA GLU A 748 25.57 -0.85 4.71
C GLU A 748 27.07 -1.20 4.70
N ASP A 749 27.89 -0.34 5.30
CA ASP A 749 29.31 -0.62 5.57
C ASP A 749 29.48 -1.65 6.70
#